data_AF-A0A2E2Q0N3-F1
#
_entry.id   AF-A0A2E2Q0N3-F1
#
_cell.length_a   1.000
_cell.length_b   1.000
_cell.length_c   1.000
_cell.angle_alpha   90.00
_cell.angle_beta   90.00
_cell.angle_gamma   90.00
#
_symmetry.space_group_name_H-M   'P 1'
#
loop_
_entity.id
_entity.type
_entity.pdbx_description
1 polymer ?
#
loop_
_entity_poly.entity_id
_entity_poly.type
_entity_poly.pdbx_seq_one_letter_code
_entity_poly.pdbx_strand_id
1 'polypeptide(L)'
;MGAPHPPRTVAVVGSGVAGLVAAYVASRTATVTVYEADDRLGGHADTHDVVDPTGTRLGIDTGFIVHNRRTYPTLLRVFAELGVATQESEMSMSIRDDDSDLEWAGALGRQGVIPTRGHLRRPAYLRMLTEIPRFHRRAKALLEQPDGRGSDSDQTLRDFLAEHRFTPYFVRHFMEPLVAAVWSCDPEVALDYPARYLFSFLSHHGMLSVFGSPTWRTVSGGSHRYVEKVAAALETSGGTIRLGAKVTSLLETADGVEVTDGNGEVSTYDAVVIATHPHQALALLAEPTAAHREVLGAMPYAPNTALLHTDTSLMPQLTQTWASWNFRRPPAEPARTETQTSRSRRSQPDPSLLGDGSTVSKPGVLVTYDLTRLQRLPTDTHYLVTLGGEHLVDPATVIDRMEYEHPLYTPESVAAQRRLPELDTDRVAFAGAYHGWGFHEDGARSGLAAVERLGLTWPAPGEAAARVETPALYRTTISHTRREPWTRTFTHRSHTWLVDVDELPDHRPLAFARGTFEARDHLGSPERTLRQNLEAFLATEGVTLDPAGRILLATQPRAFGYCFNPISVWWCLDHLGRLEATVVEVHNTYGDRHAYLLDPDEQGRASTDKAMYVSPFHGTDGHYELAVPLPGERLHVAVTLHAEGTRFSASLTGHRTDTGTVRSTSAALRGSALIRMHGIWLWLRRLPIRPRPTHAQLAVQPTRRSAASPADHPADHPADRTPEEGPRS
;
A
#
# COMPACT_ATOMS: atom_id res chain seq x y z
N MET A 1 -38.57 27.25 6.76
CA MET A 1 -37.35 26.95 5.97
C MET A 1 -36.28 27.90 6.47
N GLY A 2 -35.36 27.43 7.31
CA GLY A 2 -34.26 28.26 7.82
C GLY A 2 -33.35 28.65 6.66
N ALA A 3 -32.82 29.87 6.68
CA ALA A 3 -31.83 30.33 5.72
C ALA A 3 -30.64 29.33 5.69
N PRO A 4 -30.06 29.01 4.52
CA PRO A 4 -28.88 28.17 4.47
C PRO A 4 -27.77 28.83 5.30
N HIS A 5 -27.28 28.13 6.33
CA HIS A 5 -26.10 28.57 7.06
C HIS A 5 -24.93 28.67 6.08
N PRO A 6 -24.08 29.71 6.20
CA PRO A 6 -22.86 29.78 5.40
C PRO A 6 -22.02 28.51 5.63
N PRO A 7 -21.32 28.02 4.59
CA PRO A 7 -20.46 26.85 4.75
C PRO A 7 -19.42 27.12 5.83
N ARG A 8 -19.20 26.11 6.69
CA ARG A 8 -18.20 26.18 7.77
C ARG A 8 -16.82 26.52 7.19
N THR A 9 -16.09 27.38 7.86
CA THR A 9 -14.74 27.82 7.48
C THR A 9 -13.69 27.09 8.32
N VAL A 10 -12.66 26.57 7.66
CA VAL A 10 -11.59 25.80 8.31
C VAL A 10 -10.23 26.29 7.85
N ALA A 11 -9.34 26.61 8.79
CA ALA A 11 -7.92 26.80 8.47
C ALA A 11 -7.13 25.52 8.68
N VAL A 12 -6.15 25.28 7.83
CA VAL A 12 -5.16 24.22 7.99
C VAL A 12 -3.79 24.87 8.01
N VAL A 13 -3.06 24.72 9.11
CA VAL A 13 -1.74 25.33 9.31
C VAL A 13 -0.66 24.28 9.08
N GLY A 14 0.13 24.44 8.02
CA GLY A 14 1.11 23.48 7.53
C GLY A 14 0.55 22.63 6.39
N SER A 15 1.32 22.48 5.31
CA SER A 15 0.94 21.73 4.10
C SER A 15 1.76 20.47 3.86
N GLY A 16 2.34 19.90 4.92
CA GLY A 16 2.78 18.51 4.91
C GLY A 16 1.60 17.56 4.62
N VAL A 17 1.87 16.26 4.45
CA VAL A 17 0.83 15.27 4.13
C VAL A 17 -0.37 15.30 5.08
N ALA A 18 -0.16 15.54 6.38
CA ALA A 18 -1.25 15.67 7.34
C ALA A 18 -2.18 16.83 7.00
N GLY A 19 -1.62 18.00 6.72
CA GLY A 19 -2.37 19.19 6.34
C GLY A 19 -3.05 19.04 4.98
N LEU A 20 -2.37 18.47 3.98
CA LEU A 20 -2.95 18.23 2.66
C LEU A 20 -4.14 17.28 2.70
N VAL A 21 -4.04 16.18 3.47
CA VAL A 21 -5.16 15.25 3.63
C VAL A 21 -6.31 15.89 4.41
N ALA A 22 -6.01 16.60 5.50
CA ALA A 22 -7.02 17.36 6.26
C ALA A 22 -7.75 18.37 5.35
N ALA A 23 -7.01 19.18 4.61
CA ALA A 23 -7.57 20.17 3.70
C ALA A 23 -8.44 19.52 2.62
N TYR A 24 -7.93 18.45 1.97
CA TYR A 24 -8.65 17.74 0.91
C TYR A 24 -9.97 17.14 1.38
N VAL A 25 -9.98 16.57 2.58
CA VAL A 25 -11.20 16.00 3.16
C VAL A 25 -12.16 17.10 3.60
N ALA A 26 -11.66 18.13 4.28
CA ALA A 26 -12.47 19.25 4.76
C ALA A 26 -13.14 20.02 3.61
N SER A 27 -12.45 20.21 2.47
CA SER A 27 -12.95 20.98 1.33
C SER A 27 -14.21 20.40 0.68
N ARG A 28 -14.58 19.15 1.02
CA ARG A 28 -15.81 18.50 0.54
C ARG A 28 -17.08 19.12 1.14
N THR A 29 -16.98 19.73 2.33
CA THR A 29 -18.15 20.25 3.07
C THR A 29 -17.90 21.60 3.75
N ALA A 30 -16.66 22.09 3.74
CA ALA A 30 -16.23 23.34 4.35
C ALA A 30 -15.40 24.18 3.35
N THR A 31 -15.36 25.49 3.56
CA THR A 31 -14.43 26.38 2.86
C THR A 31 -13.08 26.36 3.59
N VAL A 32 -12.02 25.94 2.90
CA VAL A 32 -10.70 25.69 3.50
C VAL A 32 -9.71 26.79 3.14
N THR A 33 -8.94 27.27 4.11
CA THR A 33 -7.70 28.04 3.87
C THR A 33 -6.50 27.25 4.36
N VAL A 34 -5.54 26.97 3.48
CA VAL A 34 -4.26 26.36 3.84
C VAL A 34 -3.21 27.45 4.01
N TYR A 35 -2.52 27.45 5.15
CA TYR A 35 -1.37 28.31 5.43
C TYR A 35 -0.09 27.48 5.37
N GLU A 36 0.87 27.90 4.56
CA GLU A 36 2.19 27.29 4.45
C GLU A 36 3.26 28.37 4.63
N ALA A 37 4.26 28.07 5.45
CA ALA A 37 5.37 28.97 5.73
C ALA A 37 6.36 29.04 4.56
N ASP A 38 6.54 27.93 3.85
CA ASP A 38 7.41 27.85 2.68
C ASP A 38 6.73 28.39 1.40
N ASP A 39 7.51 28.58 0.34
CA ASP A 39 7.03 28.97 -0.99
C ASP A 39 6.49 27.78 -1.82
N ARG A 40 6.47 26.57 -1.23
CA ARG A 40 5.96 25.35 -1.83
C ARG A 40 5.09 24.57 -0.86
N LEU A 41 4.16 23.79 -1.42
CA LEU A 41 3.41 22.81 -0.65
C LEU A 41 4.20 21.50 -0.47
N GLY A 42 3.75 20.66 0.48
CA GLY A 42 4.13 19.24 0.56
C GLY A 42 5.04 18.89 1.73
N GLY A 43 5.76 19.84 2.31
CA GLY A 43 6.74 19.58 3.37
C GLY A 43 7.75 18.51 2.92
N HIS A 44 7.85 17.40 3.66
CA HIS A 44 8.72 16.27 3.29
C HIS A 44 8.34 15.55 1.99
N ALA A 45 7.18 15.82 1.37
CA ALA A 45 6.98 15.46 -0.05
C ALA A 45 7.78 16.45 -0.91
N ASP A 46 9.03 16.06 -1.21
CA ASP A 46 10.06 16.92 -1.77
C ASP A 46 10.67 16.24 -3.00
N THR A 47 10.44 16.83 -4.17
CA THR A 47 10.92 16.32 -5.46
C THR A 47 11.85 17.34 -6.10
N HIS A 48 13.03 16.90 -6.54
CA HIS A 48 13.97 17.71 -7.31
C HIS A 48 13.86 17.39 -8.79
N ASP A 49 13.66 18.41 -9.62
CA ASP A 49 13.69 18.31 -11.07
C ASP A 49 15.14 18.33 -11.57
N VAL A 50 15.63 17.18 -12.05
CA VAL A 50 16.99 17.02 -12.58
C VAL A 50 16.94 16.67 -14.06
N VAL A 51 17.84 17.25 -14.85
CA VAL A 51 18.06 16.86 -16.24
C VAL A 51 19.32 16.00 -16.28
N ASP A 52 19.17 14.75 -16.70
CA ASP A 52 20.31 13.84 -16.79
C ASP A 52 21.23 14.15 -17.98
N PRO A 53 22.42 13.53 -18.07
CA PRO A 53 23.35 13.75 -19.17
C PRO A 53 22.80 13.40 -20.57
N THR A 54 21.72 12.63 -20.65
CA THR A 54 21.04 12.29 -21.92
C THR A 54 19.96 13.29 -22.31
N GLY A 55 19.66 14.27 -21.44
CA GLY A 55 18.60 15.26 -21.60
C GLY A 55 17.24 14.81 -21.06
N THR A 56 17.17 13.66 -20.40
CA THR A 56 15.93 13.15 -19.78
C THR A 56 15.61 13.93 -18.52
N ARG A 57 14.39 14.43 -18.40
CA ARG A 57 13.91 15.10 -17.18
C ARG A 57 13.44 14.06 -16.16
N LEU A 58 13.94 14.16 -14.94
CA LEU A 58 13.68 13.24 -13.84
C LEU A 58 13.12 14.03 -12.67
N GLY A 59 12.03 13.55 -12.07
CA GLY A 59 11.60 13.98 -10.75
C GLY A 59 12.18 13.03 -9.72
N ILE A 60 13.03 13.51 -8.83
CA ILE A 60 13.75 12.71 -7.85
C ILE A 60 13.27 13.07 -6.44
N ASP A 61 12.54 12.15 -5.80
CA ASP A 61 12.13 12.33 -4.40
C ASP A 61 13.27 12.09 -3.42
N THR A 62 13.39 12.98 -2.42
CA THR A 62 14.46 12.97 -1.40
C THR A 62 13.93 12.91 0.04
N GLY A 63 12.66 13.28 0.27
CA GLY A 63 11.97 13.12 1.55
C GLY A 63 11.04 11.90 1.58
N PHE A 64 9.77 12.08 1.20
CA PHE A 64 8.82 10.98 1.01
C PHE A 64 9.03 10.31 -0.34
N ILE A 65 9.51 9.08 -0.33
CA ILE A 65 9.92 8.38 -1.56
C ILE A 65 9.04 7.17 -1.87
N VAL A 66 8.62 6.39 -0.85
CA VAL A 66 7.96 5.09 -1.07
C VAL A 66 6.73 4.86 -0.21
N HIS A 67 5.83 4.05 -0.74
CA HIS A 67 4.62 3.55 -0.07
C HIS A 67 4.31 2.10 -0.48
N ASN A 68 3.31 1.48 0.15
CA ASN A 68 2.80 0.17 -0.27
C ASN A 68 1.32 0.01 0.10
N ARG A 69 0.64 -0.99 -0.47
CA ARG A 69 -0.81 -1.22 -0.26
C ARG A 69 -1.19 -1.62 1.17
N ARG A 70 -0.28 -2.26 1.90
CA ARG A 70 -0.55 -2.79 3.24
C ARG A 70 -0.49 -1.71 4.31
N THR A 71 0.49 -0.80 4.23
CA THR A 71 0.80 0.14 5.32
C THR A 71 0.48 1.60 4.96
N TYR A 72 -0.12 1.89 3.80
CA TYR A 72 -0.51 3.26 3.38
C TYR A 72 -1.97 3.37 2.87
N PRO A 73 -2.98 2.81 3.56
CA PRO A 73 -4.35 2.79 3.04
C PRO A 73 -4.98 4.20 2.89
N THR A 74 -4.71 5.13 3.82
CA THR A 74 -5.30 6.48 3.81
C THR A 74 -4.72 7.31 2.68
N LEU A 75 -3.39 7.32 2.54
CA LEU A 75 -2.71 8.02 1.46
C LEU A 75 -3.12 7.47 0.10
N LEU A 76 -3.19 6.13 -0.03
CA LEU A 76 -3.62 5.51 -1.27
C LEU A 76 -5.05 5.84 -1.65
N ARG A 77 -5.93 6.09 -0.68
CA ARG A 77 -7.28 6.59 -0.95
C ARG A 77 -7.29 8.03 -1.49
N VAL A 78 -6.35 8.88 -1.12
CA VAL A 78 -6.20 10.20 -1.76
C VAL A 78 -5.66 10.05 -3.18
N PHE A 79 -4.62 9.22 -3.36
CA PHE A 79 -4.02 8.97 -4.66
C PHE A 79 -5.05 8.43 -5.65
N ALA A 80 -5.87 7.51 -5.18
CA ALA A 80 -7.02 6.95 -5.83
C ALA A 80 -8.02 8.00 -6.36
N GLU A 81 -8.60 8.79 -5.45
CA GLU A 81 -9.62 9.79 -5.79
C GLU A 81 -9.08 10.88 -6.74
N LEU A 82 -7.76 11.12 -6.73
CA LEU A 82 -7.08 12.10 -7.57
C LEU A 82 -6.38 11.51 -8.81
N GLY A 83 -6.42 10.18 -9.00
CA GLY A 83 -5.76 9.47 -10.10
C GLY A 83 -4.23 9.63 -10.11
N VAL A 84 -3.56 9.63 -8.96
CA VAL A 84 -2.09 9.72 -8.83
C VAL A 84 -1.45 8.42 -9.30
N ALA A 85 -0.59 8.50 -10.31
CA ALA A 85 0.11 7.35 -10.85
C ALA A 85 1.27 6.93 -9.94
N THR A 86 1.48 5.62 -9.80
CA THR A 86 2.57 5.04 -9.00
C THR A 86 3.21 3.88 -9.74
N GLN A 87 4.49 3.65 -9.49
CA GLN A 87 5.27 2.55 -10.07
C GLN A 87 5.92 1.71 -8.98
N GLU A 88 6.33 0.49 -9.29
CA GLU A 88 7.08 -0.35 -8.36
C GLU A 88 8.42 0.29 -7.99
N SER A 89 8.84 0.07 -6.75
CA SER A 89 10.10 0.55 -6.17
C SER A 89 10.97 -0.64 -5.75
N GLU A 90 12.28 -0.43 -5.68
CA GLU A 90 13.23 -1.39 -5.11
C GLU A 90 13.64 -0.92 -3.70
N MET A 91 13.49 -1.79 -2.69
CA MET A 91 13.71 -1.45 -1.27
C MET A 91 14.68 -2.39 -0.54
N SER A 92 15.81 -2.75 -1.17
CA SER A 92 16.86 -3.49 -0.44
C SER A 92 17.75 -2.56 0.38
N MET A 93 18.37 -3.15 1.40
CA MET A 93 19.33 -2.49 2.29
C MET A 93 20.67 -3.24 2.32
N SER A 94 21.77 -2.48 2.36
CA SER A 94 23.13 -2.96 2.56
C SER A 94 23.74 -2.36 3.83
N ILE A 95 24.71 -3.08 4.39
CA ILE A 95 25.46 -2.71 5.58
C ILE A 95 26.93 -2.83 5.25
N ARG A 96 27.67 -1.74 5.44
CA ARG A 96 29.13 -1.64 5.34
C ARG A 96 29.70 -1.18 6.69
N ASP A 97 30.66 -1.92 7.22
CA ASP A 97 31.41 -1.55 8.42
C ASP A 97 32.91 -1.54 8.11
N ASP A 98 33.48 -0.33 8.10
CA ASP A 98 34.87 -0.09 7.71
C ASP A 98 35.87 -0.64 8.77
N ASP A 99 35.49 -0.77 10.04
CA ASP A 99 36.37 -1.33 11.09
C ASP A 99 36.52 -2.86 10.96
N SER A 100 35.43 -3.55 10.62
CA SER A 100 35.38 -5.02 10.57
C SER A 100 35.59 -5.58 9.15
N ASP A 101 35.75 -4.71 8.15
CA ASP A 101 35.83 -5.06 6.73
C ASP A 101 34.65 -5.96 6.30
N LEU A 102 33.44 -5.59 6.73
CA LEU A 102 32.21 -6.32 6.46
C LEU A 102 31.31 -5.52 5.52
N GLU A 103 30.88 -6.16 4.44
CA GLU A 103 29.84 -5.65 3.54
C GLU A 103 28.84 -6.78 3.24
N TRP A 104 27.54 -6.52 3.41
CA TRP A 104 26.50 -7.49 3.05
C TRP A 104 25.14 -6.83 2.81
N ALA A 105 24.29 -7.49 2.03
CA ALA A 105 22.93 -7.06 1.72
C ALA A 105 21.96 -8.24 1.76
N GLY A 106 21.04 -8.25 2.74
CA GLY A 106 20.18 -9.40 3.01
C GLY A 106 19.18 -9.73 1.88
N ALA A 107 18.62 -8.70 1.24
CA ALA A 107 17.56 -8.85 0.25
C ALA A 107 18.05 -9.07 -1.19
N LEU A 108 19.37 -9.00 -1.44
CA LEU A 108 19.98 -9.23 -2.77
C LEU A 108 20.38 -10.70 -3.01
N GLY A 109 19.70 -11.62 -2.30
CA GLY A 109 19.91 -13.06 -2.43
C GLY A 109 21.31 -13.53 -2.04
N ARG A 110 21.75 -14.65 -2.61
CA ARG A 110 23.01 -15.30 -2.22
C ARG A 110 24.24 -14.43 -2.44
N GLN A 111 24.24 -13.60 -3.48
CA GLN A 111 25.36 -12.71 -3.82
C GLN A 111 25.43 -11.52 -2.87
N GLY A 112 24.31 -11.02 -2.34
CA GLY A 112 24.31 -10.00 -1.30
C GLY A 112 24.68 -10.53 0.09
N VAL A 113 24.22 -11.73 0.46
CA VAL A 113 24.49 -12.31 1.80
C VAL A 113 25.91 -12.89 1.90
N ILE A 114 26.47 -13.43 0.81
CA ILE A 114 27.84 -13.96 0.79
C ILE A 114 28.56 -13.36 -0.41
N PRO A 115 28.92 -12.07 -0.35
CA PRO A 115 29.45 -11.36 -1.51
C PRO A 115 30.86 -11.81 -1.87
N THR A 116 31.61 -12.38 -0.91
CA THR A 116 32.92 -13.00 -1.18
C THR A 116 33.05 -14.34 -0.45
N ARG A 117 33.95 -15.22 -0.94
CA ARG A 117 34.27 -16.49 -0.25
C ARG A 117 34.83 -16.28 1.16
N GLY A 118 35.42 -15.11 1.45
CA GLY A 118 35.93 -14.74 2.78
C GLY A 118 34.83 -14.70 3.85
N HIS A 119 33.59 -14.35 3.47
CA HIS A 119 32.45 -14.31 4.40
C HIS A 119 32.14 -15.67 5.02
N LEU A 120 32.35 -16.77 4.28
CA LEU A 120 32.18 -18.14 4.79
C LEU A 120 33.24 -18.53 5.84
N ARG A 121 34.31 -17.75 5.97
CA ARG A 121 35.37 -17.97 6.96
C ARG A 121 35.23 -17.07 8.19
N ARG A 122 34.19 -16.25 8.26
CA ARG A 122 33.92 -15.33 9.39
C ARG A 122 32.92 -15.98 10.35
N PRO A 123 33.35 -16.67 11.43
CA PRO A 123 32.45 -17.40 12.32
C PRO A 123 31.44 -16.49 13.04
N ALA A 124 31.84 -15.27 13.40
CA ALA A 124 30.95 -14.29 14.02
C ALA A 124 29.83 -13.85 13.06
N TYR A 125 30.16 -13.62 11.78
CA TYR A 125 29.19 -13.31 10.73
C TYR A 125 28.20 -14.46 10.50
N LEU A 126 28.70 -15.69 10.36
CA LEU A 126 27.82 -16.86 10.18
C LEU A 126 26.91 -17.09 11.40
N ARG A 127 27.41 -16.86 12.62
CA ARG A 127 26.60 -16.89 13.83
C ARG A 127 25.49 -15.84 13.81
N MET A 128 25.80 -14.60 13.44
CA MET A 128 24.81 -13.52 13.31
C MET A 128 23.65 -13.91 12.39
N LEU A 129 23.93 -14.54 11.24
CA LEU A 129 22.89 -15.00 10.32
C LEU A 129 21.92 -16.01 10.97
N THR A 130 22.39 -16.82 11.94
CA THR A 130 21.51 -17.72 12.72
C THR A 130 20.74 -16.99 13.83
N GLU A 131 21.23 -15.83 14.27
CA GLU A 131 20.57 -14.99 15.27
C GLU A 131 19.39 -14.20 14.69
N ILE A 132 19.39 -13.85 13.39
CA ILE A 132 18.29 -13.12 12.75
C ILE A 132 16.93 -13.85 12.87
N PRO A 133 16.78 -15.14 12.48
CA PRO A 133 15.52 -15.86 12.69
C PRO A 133 15.15 -16.02 14.18
N ARG A 134 16.16 -16.08 15.07
CA ARG A 134 15.94 -16.13 16.52
C ARG A 134 15.36 -14.80 17.00
N PHE A 135 15.89 -13.67 16.55
CA PHE A 135 15.36 -12.34 16.82
C PHE A 135 13.91 -12.22 16.36
N HIS A 136 13.59 -12.58 15.12
CA HIS A 136 12.20 -12.54 14.62
C HIS A 136 11.23 -13.32 15.51
N ARG A 137 11.60 -14.52 15.96
CA ARG A 137 10.75 -15.32 16.86
C ARG A 137 10.58 -14.66 18.23
N ARG A 138 11.63 -14.08 18.79
CA ARG A 138 11.60 -13.43 20.11
C ARG A 138 10.80 -12.13 20.06
N ALA A 139 10.99 -11.32 19.03
CA ALA A 139 10.24 -10.08 18.81
C ALA A 139 8.73 -10.38 18.68
N LYS A 140 8.34 -11.38 17.88
CA LYS A 140 6.93 -11.82 17.78
C LYS A 140 6.37 -12.32 19.11
N ALA A 141 7.14 -13.10 19.86
CA ALA A 141 6.72 -13.58 21.18
C ALA A 141 6.52 -12.43 22.19
N LEU A 142 7.28 -11.33 22.09
CA LEU A 142 7.03 -10.13 22.90
C LEU A 142 5.67 -9.49 22.53
N LEU A 143 5.37 -9.37 21.24
CA LEU A 143 4.11 -8.80 20.75
C LEU A 143 2.88 -9.65 21.09
N GLU A 144 3.03 -10.97 21.21
CA GLU A 144 1.94 -11.88 21.61
C GLU A 144 1.60 -11.84 23.10
N GLN A 145 2.47 -11.26 23.93
CA GLN A 145 2.18 -11.11 25.36
C GLN A 145 1.10 -10.03 25.56
N PRO A 146 0.01 -10.33 26.29
CA PRO A 146 -1.03 -9.36 26.56
C PRO A 146 -0.46 -8.16 27.30
N ASP A 147 -0.86 -6.97 26.88
CA ASP A 147 -0.48 -5.73 27.55
C ASP A 147 -0.98 -5.83 29.00
N GLY A 148 -0.06 -5.95 29.95
CA GLY A 148 -0.40 -5.83 31.37
C GLY A 148 -1.07 -4.47 31.54
N ARG A 149 -2.26 -4.43 32.19
CA ARG A 149 -2.92 -3.17 32.54
C ARG A 149 -1.89 -2.27 33.25
N GLY A 150 -1.34 -1.29 32.52
CA GLY A 150 -0.35 -0.33 33.05
C GLY A 150 1.13 -0.66 32.86
N SER A 151 1.55 -1.58 31.98
CA SER A 151 2.97 -1.65 31.52
C SER A 151 3.00 -1.45 30.01
N ASP A 152 3.36 -0.29 29.45
CA ASP A 152 4.71 0.28 29.51
C ASP A 152 5.75 -0.80 29.76
N SER A 153 6.01 -1.63 28.75
CA SER A 153 7.37 -2.18 28.69
C SER A 153 8.25 -1.04 28.21
N ASP A 154 8.68 -0.19 29.15
CA ASP A 154 9.82 0.73 29.01
C ASP A 154 11.12 -0.03 28.69
N GLN A 155 11.06 -1.37 28.57
CA GLN A 155 12.12 -2.20 28.08
C GLN A 155 12.63 -1.65 26.74
N THR A 156 13.84 -1.13 26.81
CA THR A 156 14.58 -0.65 25.65
C THR A 156 14.97 -1.83 24.76
N LEU A 157 15.26 -1.55 23.50
CA LEU A 157 15.83 -2.55 22.59
C LEU A 157 17.12 -3.13 23.17
N ARG A 158 17.95 -2.31 23.82
CA ARG A 158 19.18 -2.72 24.52
C ARG A 158 18.90 -3.80 25.55
N ASP A 159 17.94 -3.57 26.45
CA ASP A 159 17.59 -4.50 27.52
C ASP A 159 17.02 -5.81 26.97
N PHE A 160 16.16 -5.72 25.96
CA PHE A 160 15.61 -6.89 25.27
C PHE A 160 16.71 -7.76 24.64
N LEU A 161 17.67 -7.12 23.95
CA LEU A 161 18.78 -7.82 23.31
C LEU A 161 19.71 -8.49 24.33
N ALA A 162 19.96 -7.83 25.46
CA ALA A 162 20.75 -8.37 26.57
C ALA A 162 20.05 -9.55 27.26
N GLU A 163 18.76 -9.41 27.58
CA GLU A 163 17.94 -10.46 28.21
C GLU A 163 17.96 -11.76 27.39
N HIS A 164 17.84 -11.64 26.06
CA HIS A 164 17.83 -12.77 25.14
C HIS A 164 19.22 -13.18 24.62
N ARG A 165 20.29 -12.60 25.18
CA ARG A 165 21.70 -12.96 24.92
C ARG A 165 22.05 -12.92 23.43
N PHE A 166 21.71 -11.82 22.76
CA PHE A 166 22.24 -11.52 21.43
C PHE A 166 23.70 -11.10 21.51
N THR A 167 24.49 -11.52 20.52
CA THR A 167 25.93 -11.18 20.54
C THR A 167 26.17 -9.71 20.24
N PRO A 168 27.24 -9.10 20.78
CA PRO A 168 27.66 -7.76 20.37
C PRO A 168 27.84 -7.62 18.86
N TYR A 169 28.29 -8.70 18.19
CA TYR A 169 28.42 -8.73 16.74
C TYR A 169 27.05 -8.58 16.04
N PHE A 170 26.00 -9.27 16.51
CA PHE A 170 24.64 -9.12 15.98
C PHE A 170 24.07 -7.73 16.24
N VAL A 171 24.31 -7.16 17.42
CA VAL A 171 23.84 -5.80 17.75
C VAL A 171 24.46 -4.80 16.78
N ARG A 172 25.79 -4.82 16.64
CA ARG A 172 26.55 -3.86 15.79
C ARG A 172 26.27 -3.97 14.30
N HIS A 173 26.17 -5.18 13.75
CA HIS A 173 26.13 -5.39 12.30
C HIS A 173 24.75 -5.73 11.75
N PHE A 174 23.72 -5.75 12.60
CA PHE A 174 22.33 -5.96 12.17
C PHE A 174 21.36 -5.00 12.86
N MET A 175 21.28 -4.99 14.19
CA MET A 175 20.25 -4.20 14.90
C MET A 175 20.47 -2.69 14.83
N GLU A 176 21.69 -2.24 15.13
CA GLU A 176 22.05 -0.83 15.06
C GLU A 176 21.84 -0.27 13.64
N PRO A 177 22.40 -0.86 12.56
CA PRO A 177 22.14 -0.40 11.20
C PRO A 177 20.65 -0.38 10.84
N LEU A 178 19.91 -1.43 11.21
CA LEU A 178 18.48 -1.55 10.89
C LEU A 178 17.68 -0.39 11.46
N VAL A 179 17.87 -0.07 12.73
CA VAL A 179 17.11 1.01 13.39
C VAL A 179 17.63 2.39 12.97
N ALA A 180 18.96 2.55 12.90
CA ALA A 180 19.57 3.81 12.46
C ALA A 180 19.14 4.20 11.05
N ALA A 181 19.08 3.25 10.11
CA ALA A 181 18.66 3.52 8.74
C ALA A 181 17.17 3.84 8.61
N VAL A 182 16.31 3.20 9.41
CA VAL A 182 14.85 3.42 9.32
C VAL A 182 14.44 4.79 9.87
N TRP A 183 15.08 5.26 10.95
CA TRP A 183 14.74 6.53 11.59
C TRP A 183 15.79 7.64 11.40
N SER A 184 16.79 7.42 10.55
CA SER A 184 17.89 8.36 10.31
C SER A 184 18.45 8.92 11.63
N CYS A 185 18.69 8.04 12.61
CA CYS A 185 19.12 8.40 13.96
C CYS A 185 20.49 7.81 14.30
N ASP A 186 21.19 8.44 15.25
CA ASP A 186 22.48 7.95 15.74
C ASP A 186 22.37 6.48 16.20
N PRO A 187 23.22 5.57 15.68
CA PRO A 187 23.23 4.15 16.07
C PRO A 187 23.31 3.90 17.59
N GLU A 188 23.93 4.79 18.36
CA GLU A 188 24.00 4.67 19.81
C GLU A 188 22.64 4.92 20.49
N VAL A 189 21.86 5.85 19.94
CA VAL A 189 20.49 6.21 20.41
C VAL A 189 19.47 5.16 19.94
N ALA A 190 19.73 4.51 18.80
CA ALA A 190 18.85 3.51 18.21
C ALA A 190 18.50 2.35 19.16
N LEU A 191 19.39 2.01 20.11
CA LEU A 191 19.17 0.93 21.07
C LEU A 191 18.29 1.32 22.27
N ASP A 192 18.03 2.61 22.48
CA ASP A 192 17.23 3.10 23.60
C ASP A 192 15.72 3.19 23.24
N TYR A 193 15.37 2.85 21.99
CA TYR A 193 13.99 2.78 21.52
C TYR A 193 13.16 1.76 22.32
N PRO A 194 11.88 2.03 22.62
CA PRO A 194 11.00 1.06 23.26
C PRO A 194 10.80 -0.19 22.38
N ALA A 195 11.19 -1.36 22.89
CA ALA A 195 11.28 -2.59 22.10
C ALA A 195 9.93 -3.00 21.48
N ARG A 196 8.85 -2.94 22.26
CA ARG A 196 7.49 -3.27 21.78
C ARG A 196 7.04 -2.34 20.65
N TYR A 197 7.31 -1.04 20.78
CA TYR A 197 6.95 -0.05 19.77
C TYR A 197 7.67 -0.31 18.45
N LEU A 198 8.99 -0.52 18.52
CA LEU A 198 9.81 -0.90 17.38
C LEU A 198 9.34 -2.22 16.72
N PHE A 199 9.05 -3.25 17.51
CA PHE A 199 8.65 -4.54 16.94
C PHE A 199 7.26 -4.50 16.31
N SER A 200 6.34 -3.69 16.86
CA SER A 200 5.05 -3.42 16.23
C SER A 200 5.23 -2.81 14.84
N PHE A 201 6.13 -1.83 14.70
CA PHE A 201 6.52 -1.27 13.41
C PHE A 201 7.08 -2.34 12.47
N LEU A 202 8.10 -3.10 12.91
CA LEU A 202 8.74 -4.12 12.07
C LEU A 202 7.74 -5.22 11.64
N SER A 203 6.81 -5.60 12.52
CA SER A 203 5.76 -6.58 12.21
C SER A 203 4.77 -6.04 11.18
N HIS A 204 4.32 -4.80 11.37
CA HIS A 204 3.38 -4.12 10.47
C HIS A 204 3.96 -3.99 9.05
N HIS A 205 5.26 -3.72 8.93
CA HIS A 205 5.97 -3.58 7.66
C HIS A 205 6.50 -4.90 7.08
N GLY A 206 6.22 -6.05 7.70
CA GLY A 206 6.67 -7.36 7.22
C GLY A 206 8.16 -7.65 7.42
N MET A 207 8.85 -6.83 8.21
CA MET A 207 10.30 -6.92 8.47
C MET A 207 10.66 -7.95 9.55
N LEU A 208 9.69 -8.53 10.27
CA LEU A 208 9.90 -9.69 11.17
C LEU A 208 9.73 -11.05 10.45
N SER A 209 9.88 -11.09 9.14
CA SER A 209 9.80 -12.30 8.30
C SER A 209 10.83 -12.28 7.18
N VAL A 210 11.18 -13.47 6.67
CA VAL A 210 12.11 -13.64 5.54
C VAL A 210 11.38 -13.59 4.19
N PHE A 211 10.06 -13.78 4.20
CA PHE A 211 9.17 -13.76 3.03
C PHE A 211 7.90 -12.98 3.38
N GLY A 212 7.17 -12.49 2.36
CA GLY A 212 5.91 -11.76 2.57
C GLY A 212 6.06 -10.28 2.89
N SER A 213 7.21 -9.68 2.55
CA SER A 213 7.34 -8.22 2.53
C SER A 213 6.40 -7.63 1.48
N PRO A 214 5.75 -6.49 1.77
CA PRO A 214 4.87 -5.85 0.80
C PRO A 214 5.67 -5.38 -0.42
N THR A 215 5.02 -5.35 -1.59
CA THR A 215 5.58 -4.73 -2.79
C THR A 215 5.59 -3.21 -2.61
N TRP A 216 6.79 -2.64 -2.59
CA TRP A 216 6.99 -1.19 -2.49
C TRP A 216 6.74 -0.48 -3.80
N ARG A 217 6.28 0.75 -3.71
CA ARG A 217 5.93 1.63 -4.83
C ARG A 217 6.40 3.05 -4.55
N THR A 218 6.54 3.85 -5.60
CA THR A 218 6.82 5.28 -5.56
C THR A 218 5.86 6.03 -6.48
N VAL A 219 5.70 7.33 -6.29
CA VAL A 219 4.87 8.18 -7.16
C VAL A 219 5.59 8.39 -8.49
N SER A 220 4.92 8.10 -9.60
CA SER A 220 5.54 8.25 -10.92
C SER A 220 5.77 9.72 -11.24
N GLY A 221 7.04 10.07 -11.49
CA GLY A 221 7.47 11.45 -11.74
C GLY A 221 7.66 12.30 -10.48
N GLY A 222 7.64 11.69 -9.29
CA GLY A 222 7.90 12.34 -8.01
C GLY A 222 6.65 12.68 -7.19
N SER A 223 6.81 12.73 -5.88
CA SER A 223 5.77 12.97 -4.88
C SER A 223 5.07 14.32 -5.03
N HIS A 224 5.73 15.36 -5.56
CA HIS A 224 5.06 16.64 -5.86
C HIS A 224 3.80 16.48 -6.73
N ARG A 225 3.72 15.43 -7.56
CA ARG A 225 2.56 15.16 -8.42
C ARG A 225 1.25 14.96 -7.65
N TYR A 226 1.30 14.32 -6.47
CA TYR A 226 0.08 14.20 -5.66
C TYR A 226 -0.24 15.52 -4.97
N VAL A 227 0.78 16.28 -4.58
CA VAL A 227 0.63 17.59 -3.94
C VAL A 227 -0.05 18.57 -4.91
N GLU A 228 0.41 18.63 -6.16
CA GLU A 228 -0.20 19.41 -7.25
C GLU A 228 -1.69 19.05 -7.43
N LYS A 229 -2.01 17.76 -7.41
CA LYS A 229 -3.39 17.27 -7.56
C LYS A 229 -4.28 17.61 -6.38
N VAL A 230 -3.75 17.56 -5.16
CA VAL A 230 -4.48 18.02 -3.97
C VAL A 230 -4.74 19.52 -4.07
N ALA A 231 -3.71 20.32 -4.41
CA ALA A 231 -3.85 21.77 -4.57
C ALA A 231 -4.92 22.14 -5.61
N ALA A 232 -4.88 21.52 -6.79
CA ALA A 232 -5.88 21.74 -7.84
C ALA A 232 -7.30 21.37 -7.38
N ALA A 233 -7.45 20.28 -6.60
CA ALA A 233 -8.75 19.88 -6.05
C ALA A 233 -9.27 20.87 -5.00
N LEU A 234 -8.38 21.44 -4.17
CA LEU A 234 -8.71 22.47 -3.19
C LEU A 234 -9.21 23.74 -3.88
N GLU A 235 -8.47 24.23 -4.88
CA GLU A 235 -8.84 25.42 -5.65
C GLU A 235 -10.18 25.22 -6.38
N THR A 236 -10.39 24.05 -6.99
CA THR A 236 -11.66 23.68 -7.65
C THR A 236 -12.84 23.68 -6.66
N SER A 237 -12.58 23.35 -5.40
CA SER A 237 -13.58 23.36 -4.32
C SER A 237 -13.79 24.75 -3.70
N GLY A 238 -13.13 25.79 -4.21
CA GLY A 238 -13.19 27.15 -3.68
C GLY A 238 -12.32 27.38 -2.44
N GLY A 239 -11.37 26.49 -2.16
CA GLY A 239 -10.36 26.66 -1.12
C GLY A 239 -9.31 27.71 -1.49
N THR A 240 -8.63 28.25 -0.48
CA THR A 240 -7.54 29.22 -0.63
C THR A 240 -6.23 28.62 -0.14
N ILE A 241 -5.15 28.83 -0.88
CA ILE A 241 -3.80 28.39 -0.51
C ILE A 241 -2.93 29.64 -0.33
N ARG A 242 -2.34 29.80 0.86
CA ARG A 242 -1.46 30.92 1.21
C ARG A 242 -0.04 30.39 1.44
N LEU A 243 0.82 30.52 0.43
CA LEU A 243 2.25 30.21 0.50
C LEU A 243 3.03 31.40 1.08
N GLY A 244 4.18 31.14 1.69
CA GLY A 244 4.98 32.18 2.36
C GLY A 244 4.27 32.86 3.53
N ALA A 245 3.16 32.29 4.01
CA ALA A 245 2.26 32.84 5.01
C ALA A 245 2.39 32.08 6.33
N LYS A 246 3.54 32.23 6.98
CA LYS A 246 3.83 31.60 8.27
C LYS A 246 2.84 32.06 9.33
N VAL A 247 2.08 31.14 9.93
CA VAL A 247 1.25 31.44 11.11
C VAL A 247 2.13 31.67 12.33
N THR A 248 1.90 32.77 13.04
CA THR A 248 2.66 33.18 14.22
C THR A 248 1.87 33.06 15.51
N SER A 249 0.53 33.09 15.45
CA SER A 249 -0.34 32.97 16.62
C SER A 249 -1.70 32.35 16.26
N LEU A 250 -2.20 31.50 17.14
CA LEU A 250 -3.55 30.92 17.17
C LEU A 250 -4.19 31.20 18.53
N LEU A 251 -5.36 31.82 18.52
CA LEU A 251 -6.15 32.09 19.72
C LEU A 251 -7.57 31.54 19.54
N GLU A 252 -7.95 30.59 20.37
CA GLU A 252 -9.34 30.11 20.43
C GLU A 252 -10.19 31.13 21.21
N THR A 253 -11.26 31.63 20.60
CA THR A 253 -12.17 32.63 21.18
C THR A 253 -13.57 32.04 21.34
N ALA A 254 -14.53 32.82 21.84
CA ALA A 254 -15.93 32.39 21.89
C ALA A 254 -16.56 32.23 20.49
N ASP A 255 -16.08 32.99 19.51
CA ASP A 255 -16.68 33.08 18.18
C ASP A 255 -15.97 32.21 17.12
N GLY A 256 -14.79 31.67 17.43
CA GLY A 256 -14.04 30.80 16.51
C GLY A 256 -12.59 30.66 16.95
N VAL A 257 -11.68 30.59 15.98
CA VAL A 257 -10.24 30.60 16.18
C VAL A 257 -9.64 31.71 15.32
N GLU A 258 -8.91 32.61 15.96
CA GLU A 258 -8.16 33.67 15.30
C GLU A 258 -6.78 33.17 14.90
N VAL A 259 -6.44 33.34 13.62
CA VAL A 259 -5.16 32.97 13.02
C VAL A 259 -4.43 34.26 12.64
N THR A 260 -3.25 34.48 13.22
CA THR A 260 -2.37 35.60 12.87
C THR A 260 -1.22 35.11 11.99
N ASP A 261 -1.07 35.66 10.80
CA ASP A 261 0.05 35.35 9.91
C ASP A 261 1.31 36.20 10.20
N GLY A 262 2.40 35.93 9.46
CA GLY A 262 3.69 36.60 9.63
C GLY A 262 3.68 38.08 9.23
N ASN A 263 2.64 38.54 8.52
CA ASN A 263 2.43 39.93 8.17
C ASN A 263 1.57 40.67 9.22
N GLY A 264 1.07 39.95 10.23
CA GLY A 264 0.17 40.46 11.25
C GLY A 264 -1.29 40.54 10.81
N GLU A 265 -1.67 39.93 9.67
CA GLU A 265 -3.07 39.80 9.28
C GLU A 265 -3.75 38.78 10.19
N VAL A 266 -4.92 39.15 10.73
CA VAL A 266 -5.73 38.28 11.58
C VAL A 266 -6.97 37.84 10.80
N SER A 267 -7.15 36.53 10.69
CA SER A 267 -8.33 35.90 10.07
C SER A 267 -9.03 34.97 11.07
N THR A 268 -10.36 34.96 11.09
CA THR A 268 -11.15 34.11 12.00
C THR A 268 -11.76 32.93 11.24
N TYR A 269 -11.71 31.75 11.84
CA TYR A 269 -12.27 30.50 11.30
C TYR A 269 -13.13 29.78 12.33
N ASP A 270 -14.08 28.96 11.87
CA ASP A 270 -14.90 28.14 12.76
C ASP A 270 -14.08 27.01 13.43
N ALA A 271 -13.04 26.53 12.74
CA ALA A 271 -12.12 25.52 13.25
C ALA A 271 -10.75 25.58 12.57
N VAL A 272 -9.73 25.00 13.21
CA VAL A 272 -8.34 24.95 12.74
C VAL A 272 -7.76 23.55 12.93
N VAL A 273 -7.08 23.05 11.90
CA VAL A 273 -6.19 21.90 12.00
C VAL A 273 -4.74 22.41 12.05
N ILE A 274 -4.02 22.05 13.11
CA ILE A 274 -2.60 22.36 13.27
C ILE A 274 -1.80 21.15 12.77
N ALA A 275 -1.22 21.26 11.57
CA ALA A 275 -0.48 20.20 10.87
C ALA A 275 1.03 20.47 10.79
N THR A 276 1.60 21.09 11.84
CA THR A 276 3.03 21.44 11.96
C THR A 276 3.76 20.52 12.95
N HIS A 277 5.10 20.62 13.05
CA HIS A 277 5.85 19.85 14.05
C HIS A 277 5.46 20.26 15.49
N PRO A 278 5.55 19.38 16.50
CA PRO A 278 5.09 19.66 17.86
C PRO A 278 5.66 20.95 18.48
N HIS A 279 6.95 21.23 18.27
CA HIS A 279 7.57 22.45 18.75
C HIS A 279 7.05 23.71 18.04
N GLN A 280 6.73 23.61 16.75
CA GLN A 280 6.13 24.70 15.97
C GLN A 280 4.67 24.91 16.40
N ALA A 281 3.91 23.83 16.57
CA ALA A 281 2.55 23.82 17.08
C ALA A 281 2.47 24.47 18.47
N LEU A 282 3.41 24.16 19.38
CA LEU A 282 3.47 24.78 20.69
C LEU A 282 3.78 26.29 20.61
N ALA A 283 4.68 26.68 19.70
CA ALA A 283 5.10 28.07 19.55
C ALA A 283 4.02 28.99 18.97
N LEU A 284 3.10 28.44 18.17
CA LEU A 284 2.01 29.22 17.57
C LEU A 284 0.78 29.35 18.48
N LEU A 285 0.67 28.62 19.59
CA LEU A 285 -0.47 28.78 20.50
C LEU A 285 -0.30 30.05 21.33
N ALA A 286 -1.28 30.95 21.28
CA ALA A 286 -1.26 32.18 22.10
C ALA A 286 -1.36 31.86 23.61
N GLU A 287 -2.18 30.87 23.96
CA GLU A 287 -2.45 30.46 25.34
C GLU A 287 -2.28 28.94 25.51
N PRO A 288 -1.05 28.40 25.47
CA PRO A 288 -0.83 26.97 25.59
C PRO A 288 -1.15 26.50 27.02
N THR A 289 -1.99 25.46 27.13
CA THR A 289 -2.33 24.80 28.39
C THR A 289 -1.11 24.05 28.97
N ALA A 290 -1.22 23.59 30.21
CA ALA A 290 -0.19 22.72 30.80
C ALA A 290 0.00 21.43 29.99
N ALA A 291 -1.10 20.82 29.52
CA ALA A 291 -1.06 19.63 28.67
C ALA A 291 -0.37 19.90 27.33
N HIS A 292 -0.65 21.05 26.67
CA HIS A 292 0.05 21.44 25.43
C HIS A 292 1.57 21.48 25.62
N ARG A 293 2.05 22.11 26.71
CA ARG A 293 3.50 22.23 26.98
C ARG A 293 4.13 20.88 27.31
N GLU A 294 3.45 20.07 28.13
CA GLU A 294 3.96 18.77 28.57
C GLU A 294 4.05 17.77 27.40
N VAL A 295 2.96 17.63 26.63
CA VAL A 295 2.87 16.62 25.57
C VAL A 295 3.69 17.03 24.35
N LEU A 296 3.50 18.23 23.81
CA LEU A 296 4.23 18.67 22.61
C LEU A 296 5.72 18.88 22.89
N GLY A 297 6.07 19.31 24.11
CA GLY A 297 7.46 19.47 24.53
C GLY A 297 8.23 18.16 24.73
N ALA A 298 7.52 17.04 24.92
CA ALA A 298 8.11 15.71 25.09
C ALA A 298 8.37 14.97 23.76
N MET A 299 8.19 15.63 22.61
CA MET A 299 8.33 15.02 21.28
C MET A 299 9.51 15.65 20.50
N PRO A 300 10.76 15.29 20.82
CA PRO A 300 11.94 15.89 20.21
C PRO A 300 12.13 15.45 18.76
N TYR A 301 12.74 16.34 17.97
CA TYR A 301 13.15 16.10 16.60
C TYR A 301 14.65 16.29 16.46
N ALA A 302 15.27 15.56 15.54
CA ALA A 302 16.67 15.72 15.17
C ALA A 302 16.78 16.31 13.76
N PRO A 303 17.55 17.40 13.57
CA PRO A 303 17.87 17.90 12.24
C PRO A 303 18.88 16.96 11.57
N ASN A 304 18.68 16.72 10.28
CA ASN A 304 19.50 15.90 9.42
C ASN A 304 19.68 16.60 8.08
N THR A 305 20.91 16.95 7.76
CA THR A 305 21.25 17.43 6.42
C THR A 305 21.28 16.27 5.45
N ALA A 306 20.59 16.45 4.33
CA ALA A 306 20.61 15.55 3.18
C ALA A 306 21.26 16.24 1.98
N LEU A 307 22.18 15.56 1.30
CA LEU A 307 22.80 16.04 0.07
C LEU A 307 22.36 15.16 -1.10
N LEU A 308 21.73 15.75 -2.12
CA LEU A 308 21.47 15.09 -3.40
C LEU A 308 22.71 15.24 -4.28
N HIS A 309 23.31 14.14 -4.75
CA HIS A 309 24.57 14.15 -5.49
C HIS A 309 24.72 12.95 -6.44
N THR A 310 25.85 12.91 -7.16
CA THR A 310 26.23 11.78 -8.06
C THR A 310 27.51 11.06 -7.66
N ASP A 311 28.15 11.45 -6.55
CA ASP A 311 29.36 10.78 -6.02
C ASP A 311 29.11 9.34 -5.54
N THR A 312 29.47 8.37 -6.38
CA THR A 312 29.37 6.93 -6.08
C THR A 312 30.45 6.41 -5.13
N SER A 313 31.42 7.22 -4.69
CA SER A 313 32.47 6.78 -3.76
C SER A 313 31.93 6.40 -2.37
N LEU A 314 30.72 6.85 -2.03
CA LEU A 314 30.04 6.53 -0.77
C LEU A 314 29.29 5.20 -0.79
N MET A 315 29.08 4.61 -1.98
CA MET A 315 28.46 3.29 -2.11
C MET A 315 29.36 2.19 -1.52
N PRO A 316 28.81 0.98 -1.24
CA PRO A 316 29.62 -0.17 -0.84
C PRO A 316 30.74 -0.47 -1.84
N GLN A 317 31.89 -0.96 -1.37
CA GLN A 317 33.01 -1.30 -2.27
C GLN A 317 32.68 -2.50 -3.16
N LEU A 318 31.89 -3.45 -2.64
CA LEU A 318 31.40 -4.61 -3.35
C LEU A 318 30.11 -4.24 -4.10
N THR A 319 30.20 -4.04 -5.41
CA THR A 319 29.07 -3.62 -6.26
C THR A 319 27.87 -4.56 -6.20
N GLN A 320 28.08 -5.86 -5.96
CA GLN A 320 27.01 -6.84 -5.74
C GLN A 320 26.20 -6.63 -4.45
N THR A 321 26.66 -5.73 -3.56
CA THR A 321 25.95 -5.33 -2.34
C THR A 321 25.31 -3.95 -2.46
N TRP A 322 25.40 -3.28 -3.62
CA TRP A 322 24.73 -2.00 -3.84
C TRP A 322 23.23 -2.18 -3.68
N ALA A 323 22.69 -1.42 -2.74
CA ALA A 323 21.30 -1.47 -2.34
C ALA A 323 20.64 -0.11 -2.58
N SER A 324 19.32 -0.04 -2.45
CA SER A 324 18.61 1.23 -2.44
C SER A 324 18.90 2.04 -1.18
N TRP A 325 19.21 1.37 -0.07
CA TRP A 325 19.60 1.97 1.21
C TRP A 325 20.95 1.41 1.62
N ASN A 326 21.98 2.24 1.78
CA ASN A 326 23.35 1.79 2.07
C ASN A 326 23.83 2.43 3.36
N PHE A 327 23.80 1.65 4.44
CA PHE A 327 24.34 2.08 5.72
C PHE A 327 25.86 1.88 5.74
N ARG A 328 26.60 2.92 6.14
CA ARG A 328 28.04 2.87 6.31
C ARG A 328 28.41 3.24 7.75
N ARG A 329 29.17 2.37 8.41
CA ARG A 329 29.85 2.70 9.65
C ARG A 329 31.29 3.10 9.33
N PRO A 330 31.68 4.38 9.53
CA PRO A 330 33.06 4.80 9.37
C PRO A 330 33.94 4.15 10.45
N PRO A 331 35.26 4.09 10.24
CA PRO A 331 36.17 3.55 11.23
C PRO A 331 36.13 4.42 12.50
N ALA A 332 36.26 3.80 13.67
CA ALA A 332 36.30 4.55 14.92
C ALA A 332 37.49 5.52 14.92
N GLU A 333 37.24 6.81 15.16
CA GLU A 333 38.34 7.74 15.38
C GLU A 333 39.16 7.27 16.60
N PRO A 334 40.51 7.20 16.51
CA PRO A 334 41.32 6.89 17.66
C PRO A 334 41.07 7.96 18.72
N ALA A 335 40.63 7.54 19.91
CA ALA A 335 40.38 8.42 21.04
C ALA A 335 41.57 9.37 21.20
N ARG A 336 41.37 10.66 20.92
CA ARG A 336 42.39 11.68 21.17
C ARG A 336 42.72 11.57 22.64
N THR A 337 43.96 11.17 22.93
CA THR A 337 44.46 11.09 24.30
C THR A 337 44.51 12.52 24.82
N GLU A 338 43.43 12.97 25.47
CA GLU A 338 43.47 14.16 26.28
C GLU A 338 44.51 13.89 27.38
N THR A 339 45.65 14.56 27.23
CA THR A 339 46.74 14.53 28.18
C THR A 339 46.20 15.03 29.51
N GLN A 340 45.88 14.11 30.42
CA GLN A 340 45.50 14.41 31.79
C GLN A 340 46.63 15.20 32.46
N THR A 341 46.47 16.51 32.53
CA THR A 341 47.13 17.32 33.54
C THR A 341 46.07 18.17 34.25
N SER A 342 46.13 18.12 35.58
CA SER A 342 45.33 18.87 36.56
C SER A 342 43.97 18.28 36.97
N ARG A 343 44.00 17.58 38.12
CA ARG A 343 42.86 17.30 39.00
C ARG A 343 42.25 18.62 39.52
N SER A 344 40.97 18.85 39.29
CA SER A 344 40.12 19.69 40.14
C SER A 344 38.64 19.28 40.03
N ARG A 345 37.86 19.61 41.05
CA ARG A 345 36.62 18.95 41.52
C ARG A 345 35.43 18.98 40.54
N ARG A 346 34.62 17.91 40.60
CA ARG A 346 33.27 17.81 40.00
C ARG A 346 32.37 18.94 40.50
N SER A 347 31.83 19.70 39.55
CA SER A 347 30.62 20.53 39.70
C SER A 347 29.72 20.20 38.51
N GLN A 348 28.41 20.02 38.73
CA GLN A 348 27.41 19.77 37.68
C GLN A 348 27.41 20.91 36.64
N PRO A 349 27.19 20.64 35.34
CA PRO A 349 27.05 21.70 34.36
C PRO A 349 25.68 22.39 34.48
N ASP A 350 25.72 23.72 34.41
CA ASP A 350 24.60 24.66 34.43
C ASP A 350 23.92 24.72 33.03
N PRO A 351 22.58 24.57 32.91
CA PRO A 351 21.90 24.50 31.60
C PRO A 351 21.82 25.82 30.82
N SER A 352 22.30 26.95 31.34
CA SER A 352 22.06 28.28 30.74
C SER A 352 23.20 28.85 29.89
N LEU A 353 24.12 28.03 29.38
CA LEU A 353 25.23 28.49 28.51
C LEU A 353 25.27 27.68 27.21
N LEU A 354 24.33 27.96 26.30
CA LEU A 354 24.44 27.62 24.89
C LEU A 354 24.85 28.88 24.12
N GLY A 355 26.13 28.97 23.78
CA GLY A 355 26.66 30.04 22.94
C GLY A 355 28.17 30.13 22.95
N ASP A 356 28.87 29.26 22.21
CA ASP A 356 29.78 29.64 21.13
C ASP A 356 30.13 28.42 20.26
N GLY A 357 30.44 28.69 19.00
CA GLY A 357 30.60 27.69 17.95
C GLY A 357 31.98 27.03 17.97
N SER A 358 32.04 25.80 18.49
CA SER A 358 32.94 24.75 18.00
C SER A 358 32.45 23.38 18.48
N THR A 359 31.41 22.84 17.86
CA THR A 359 30.97 21.47 18.12
C THR A 359 31.78 20.50 17.26
N VAL A 360 32.65 19.73 17.88
CA VAL A 360 33.17 18.48 17.31
C VAL A 360 31.94 17.62 16.99
N SER A 361 31.66 17.38 15.71
CA SER A 361 30.52 16.58 15.27
C SER A 361 30.69 15.15 15.78
N LYS A 362 29.83 14.72 16.71
CA LYS A 362 29.66 13.29 16.97
C LYS A 362 29.20 12.64 15.66
N PRO A 363 29.73 11.47 15.28
CA PRO A 363 29.35 10.86 14.01
C PRO A 363 27.87 10.46 14.07
N GLY A 364 27.04 11.22 13.35
CA GLY A 364 25.64 10.89 13.11
C GLY A 364 25.50 9.65 12.23
N VAL A 365 24.26 9.27 11.94
CA VAL A 365 23.96 8.20 10.98
C VAL A 365 24.58 8.50 9.61
N LEU A 366 25.30 7.56 9.01
CA LEU A 366 25.78 7.69 7.64
C LEU A 366 25.07 6.69 6.74
N VAL A 367 24.10 7.19 5.97
CA VAL A 367 23.31 6.39 5.04
C VAL A 367 23.24 7.09 3.70
N THR A 368 23.50 6.34 2.64
CA THR A 368 23.37 6.79 1.25
C THR A 368 22.28 5.99 0.55
N TYR A 369 21.32 6.69 -0.03
CA TYR A 369 20.20 6.13 -0.75
C TYR A 369 20.52 6.20 -2.24
N ASP A 370 20.40 5.08 -2.96
CA ASP A 370 20.46 5.07 -4.42
C ASP A 370 19.06 5.34 -4.98
N LEU A 371 18.77 6.62 -5.23
CA LEU A 371 17.45 7.08 -5.66
C LEU A 371 17.13 6.61 -7.08
N THR A 372 18.13 6.48 -7.95
CA THR A 372 17.95 5.89 -9.28
C THR A 372 17.39 4.48 -9.17
N ARG A 373 17.98 3.66 -8.30
CA ARG A 373 17.53 2.27 -8.11
C ARG A 373 16.21 2.19 -7.34
N LEU A 374 16.08 2.99 -6.29
CA LEU A 374 14.93 3.00 -5.40
C LEU A 374 13.66 3.44 -6.13
N GLN A 375 13.73 4.50 -6.94
CA GLN A 375 12.61 5.02 -7.71
C GLN A 375 12.48 4.39 -9.10
N ARG A 376 13.44 3.53 -9.51
CA ARG A 376 13.55 2.95 -10.87
C ARG A 376 13.55 4.04 -11.96
N LEU A 377 14.41 5.06 -11.78
CA LEU A 377 14.54 6.15 -12.73
C LEU A 377 15.08 5.63 -14.07
N PRO A 378 14.58 6.13 -15.22
CA PRO A 378 15.02 5.69 -16.54
C PRO A 378 16.36 6.34 -16.94
N THR A 379 17.42 6.08 -16.19
CA THR A 379 18.78 6.60 -16.45
C THR A 379 19.85 5.62 -15.96
N ASP A 380 21.04 5.71 -16.55
CA ASP A 380 22.23 4.98 -16.08
C ASP A 380 23.03 5.79 -15.04
N THR A 381 22.68 7.06 -14.81
CA THR A 381 23.32 7.90 -13.80
C THR A 381 22.77 7.57 -12.41
N HIS A 382 23.65 7.31 -11.45
CA HIS A 382 23.26 7.12 -10.06
C HIS A 382 23.08 8.47 -9.38
N TYR A 383 21.83 8.81 -9.08
CA TYR A 383 21.47 9.91 -8.21
C TYR A 383 21.32 9.38 -6.79
N LEU A 384 22.07 9.98 -5.88
CA LEU A 384 22.21 9.52 -4.52
C LEU A 384 21.77 10.62 -3.57
N VAL A 385 21.16 10.26 -2.44
CA VAL A 385 21.03 11.17 -1.31
C VAL A 385 21.75 10.61 -0.09
N THR A 386 22.66 11.41 0.49
CA THR A 386 23.43 11.00 1.68
C THR A 386 23.06 11.85 2.88
N LEU A 387 22.85 11.18 4.03
CA LEU A 387 22.66 11.80 5.34
C LEU A 387 23.89 11.57 6.25
N GLY A 388 24.22 12.58 7.06
CA GLY A 388 25.23 12.52 8.15
C GLY A 388 26.68 12.29 7.72
N GLY A 389 27.03 12.66 6.49
CA GLY A 389 28.39 12.51 5.93
C GLY A 389 28.78 13.60 4.97
N GLU A 390 28.31 14.84 5.18
CA GLU A 390 28.51 15.95 4.23
C GLU A 390 29.97 16.16 3.81
N HIS A 391 30.89 16.03 4.76
CA HIS A 391 32.33 16.17 4.53
C HIS A 391 32.96 15.04 3.68
N LEU A 392 32.21 13.97 3.43
CA LEU A 392 32.63 12.82 2.61
C LEU A 392 32.16 12.94 1.16
N VAL A 393 31.12 13.74 0.88
CA VAL A 393 30.57 13.93 -0.46
C VAL A 393 31.45 14.91 -1.23
N ASP A 394 31.86 14.56 -2.46
CA ASP A 394 32.54 15.52 -3.34
C ASP A 394 31.63 16.72 -3.65
N PRO A 395 31.98 17.95 -3.21
CA PRO A 395 31.15 19.14 -3.40
C PRO A 395 30.86 19.45 -4.88
N ALA A 396 31.72 19.01 -5.80
CA ALA A 396 31.52 19.21 -7.24
C ALA A 396 30.38 18.36 -7.83
N THR A 397 29.92 17.35 -7.09
CA THR A 397 28.85 16.43 -7.52
C THR A 397 27.50 16.73 -6.88
N VAL A 398 27.46 17.66 -5.92
CA VAL A 398 26.25 18.04 -5.19
C VAL A 398 25.33 18.82 -6.12
N ILE A 399 24.10 18.34 -6.22
CA ILE A 399 23.00 18.92 -6.98
C ILE A 399 22.18 19.82 -6.07
N ASP A 400 21.88 19.34 -4.86
CA ASP A 400 21.07 20.07 -3.89
C ASP A 400 21.42 19.72 -2.44
N ARG A 401 21.08 20.63 -1.51
CA ARG A 401 21.24 20.47 -0.06
C ARG A 401 19.92 20.79 0.61
N MET A 402 19.44 19.85 1.43
CA MET A 402 18.19 19.96 2.17
C MET A 402 18.41 19.72 3.65
N GLU A 403 17.60 20.36 4.49
CA GLU A 403 17.56 20.13 5.93
C GLU A 403 16.22 19.48 6.27
N TYR A 404 16.25 18.26 6.80
CA TYR A 404 15.07 17.55 7.26
C TYR A 404 15.10 17.35 8.76
N GLU A 405 13.94 17.38 9.40
CA GLU A 405 13.81 16.96 10.79
C GLU A 405 13.14 15.60 10.89
N HIS A 406 13.66 14.73 11.76
CA HIS A 406 13.09 13.40 12.02
C HIS A 406 12.69 13.27 13.50
N PRO A 407 11.54 12.64 13.81
CA PRO A 407 11.10 12.45 15.19
C PRO A 407 12.01 11.45 15.92
N LEU A 408 12.31 11.74 17.19
CA LEU A 408 13.03 10.84 18.08
C LEU A 408 12.04 10.09 18.99
N TYR A 409 12.12 8.76 18.98
CA TYR A 409 11.26 7.91 19.81
C TYR A 409 11.96 7.50 21.09
N THR A 410 11.52 8.07 22.21
CA THR A 410 11.91 7.68 23.56
C THR A 410 10.68 7.12 24.29
N PRO A 411 10.85 6.44 25.43
CA PRO A 411 9.70 6.07 26.27
C PRO A 411 8.79 7.26 26.57
N GLU A 412 9.37 8.43 26.85
CA GLU A 412 8.64 9.67 27.14
C GLU A 412 7.87 10.18 25.91
N SER A 413 8.49 10.21 24.72
CA SER A 413 7.80 10.71 23.52
C SER A 413 6.68 9.77 23.05
N VAL A 414 6.86 8.45 23.21
CA VAL A 414 5.82 7.45 22.93
C VAL A 414 4.68 7.52 23.98
N ALA A 415 4.99 7.85 25.23
CA ALA A 415 3.97 8.10 26.24
C ALA A 415 3.18 9.39 25.96
N ALA A 416 3.86 10.46 25.56
CA ALA A 416 3.24 11.72 25.15
C ALA A 416 2.34 11.53 23.92
N GLN A 417 2.77 10.73 22.92
CA GLN A 417 1.98 10.41 21.74
C GLN A 417 0.58 9.86 22.08
N ARG A 418 0.44 9.07 23.14
CA ARG A 418 -0.86 8.51 23.58
C ARG A 418 -1.81 9.55 24.17
N ARG A 419 -1.28 10.70 24.60
CA ARG A 419 -2.02 11.81 25.19
C ARG A 419 -2.37 12.91 24.20
N LEU A 420 -1.94 12.80 22.93
CA LEU A 420 -2.29 13.77 21.89
C LEU A 420 -3.80 14.07 21.80
N PRO A 421 -4.72 13.09 21.93
CA PRO A 421 -6.16 13.39 21.92
C PRO A 421 -6.63 14.29 23.07
N GLU A 422 -5.86 14.44 24.15
CA GLU A 422 -6.16 15.37 25.25
C GLU A 422 -5.96 16.84 24.86
N LEU A 423 -5.24 17.11 23.76
CA LEU A 423 -4.91 18.45 23.30
C LEU A 423 -6.02 19.07 22.44
N ASP A 424 -6.82 18.24 21.78
CA ASP A 424 -7.85 18.70 20.86
C ASP A 424 -9.02 19.37 21.60
N THR A 425 -9.57 20.43 20.98
CA THR A 425 -10.82 21.06 21.37
C THR A 425 -11.90 20.79 20.31
N ASP A 426 -13.08 21.39 20.46
CA ASP A 426 -14.13 21.29 19.43
C ASP A 426 -13.84 22.18 18.21
N ARG A 427 -12.82 23.04 18.30
CA ARG A 427 -12.42 23.98 17.25
C ARG A 427 -10.97 23.80 16.80
N VAL A 428 -10.09 23.26 17.64
CA VAL A 428 -8.68 23.06 17.32
C VAL A 428 -8.35 21.58 17.39
N ALA A 429 -7.77 21.04 16.31
CA ALA A 429 -7.29 19.66 16.27
C ALA A 429 -5.85 19.59 15.79
N PHE A 430 -5.04 18.70 16.38
CA PHE A 430 -3.65 18.52 16.01
C PHE A 430 -3.49 17.35 15.01
N ALA A 431 -2.59 17.52 14.05
CA ALA A 431 -2.25 16.51 13.07
C ALA A 431 -0.75 16.54 12.77
N GLY A 432 -0.22 15.41 12.33
CA GLY A 432 1.17 15.26 11.94
C GLY A 432 1.66 13.83 12.11
N ALA A 433 2.75 13.49 11.42
CA ALA A 433 3.29 12.13 11.43
C ALA A 433 3.71 11.64 12.84
N TYR A 434 3.93 12.56 13.78
CA TYR A 434 4.17 12.28 15.21
C TYR A 434 2.96 11.66 15.94
N HIS A 435 1.80 11.49 15.30
CA HIS A 435 0.67 10.67 15.79
C HIS A 435 0.85 9.16 15.55
N GLY A 436 1.95 8.76 14.93
CA GLY A 436 2.30 7.36 14.71
C GLY A 436 3.81 7.18 14.60
N TRP A 437 4.29 6.38 13.66
CA TRP A 437 5.71 6.06 13.53
C TRP A 437 6.54 7.11 12.78
N GLY A 438 5.95 8.24 12.41
CA GLY A 438 6.64 9.33 11.73
C GLY A 438 6.67 9.19 10.21
N PHE A 439 5.86 8.28 9.65
CA PHE A 439 5.80 8.05 8.21
C PHE A 439 4.64 8.83 7.56
N HIS A 440 4.66 8.88 6.22
CA HIS A 440 3.66 9.63 5.44
C HIS A 440 2.21 9.18 5.68
N GLU A 441 1.99 7.88 5.88
CA GLU A 441 0.66 7.36 6.24
C GLU A 441 0.22 7.83 7.61
N ASP A 442 1.12 7.94 8.60
CA ASP A 442 0.77 8.44 9.93
C ASP A 442 0.33 9.90 9.85
N GLY A 443 1.01 10.69 9.01
CA GLY A 443 0.59 12.03 8.68
C GLY A 443 -0.79 12.04 8.02
N ALA A 444 -1.00 11.29 6.95
CA ALA A 444 -2.29 11.19 6.25
C ALA A 444 -3.45 10.78 7.18
N ARG A 445 -3.25 9.73 7.97
CA ARG A 445 -4.21 9.22 8.95
C ARG A 445 -4.51 10.25 10.04
N SER A 446 -3.50 10.96 10.54
CA SER A 446 -3.69 12.02 11.53
C SER A 446 -4.47 13.20 10.98
N GLY A 447 -4.23 13.59 9.71
CA GLY A 447 -4.98 14.64 9.04
C GLY A 447 -6.46 14.30 8.91
N LEU A 448 -6.76 13.05 8.51
CA LEU A 448 -8.13 12.52 8.49
C LEU A 448 -8.76 12.53 9.88
N ALA A 449 -8.05 12.01 10.89
CA ALA A 449 -8.56 11.96 12.26
C ALA A 449 -8.87 13.36 12.82
N ALA A 450 -8.03 14.35 12.53
CA ALA A 450 -8.23 15.73 12.97
C ALA A 450 -9.48 16.36 12.38
N VAL A 451 -9.76 16.17 11.08
CA VAL A 451 -10.99 16.70 10.49
C VAL A 451 -12.24 15.95 10.95
N GLU A 452 -12.12 14.65 11.22
CA GLU A 452 -13.20 13.86 11.84
C GLU A 452 -13.49 14.30 13.27
N ARG A 453 -12.45 14.64 14.06
CA ARG A 453 -12.58 15.22 15.41
C ARG A 453 -13.33 16.56 15.39
N LEU A 454 -13.17 17.33 14.32
CA LEU A 454 -13.90 18.56 14.09
C LEU A 454 -15.31 18.34 13.52
N GLY A 455 -15.74 17.10 13.26
CA GLY A 455 -17.08 16.76 12.77
C GLY A 455 -17.24 16.82 11.25
N LEU A 456 -16.15 16.81 10.49
CA LEU A 456 -16.16 16.68 9.03
C LEU A 456 -15.95 15.21 8.66
N THR A 457 -16.49 14.76 7.54
CA THR A 457 -16.46 13.33 7.19
C THR A 457 -15.83 13.09 5.82
N TRP A 458 -15.09 11.99 5.68
CA TRP A 458 -14.67 11.44 4.38
C TRP A 458 -15.48 10.17 4.06
N PRO A 459 -16.65 10.29 3.39
CA PRO A 459 -17.59 9.16 3.21
C PRO A 459 -16.88 7.94 2.65
N ALA A 460 -17.03 6.76 3.26
CA ALA A 460 -16.32 5.56 2.82
C ALA A 460 -16.58 5.27 1.33
N PRO A 461 -15.56 4.86 0.56
CA PRO A 461 -15.80 4.32 -0.77
C PRO A 461 -16.64 3.04 -0.65
N GLY A 462 -17.46 2.73 -1.67
CA GLY A 462 -18.54 1.74 -1.63
C GLY A 462 -18.28 0.52 -0.72
N GLU A 463 -19.01 0.43 0.40
CA GLU A 463 -18.72 -0.44 1.57
C GLU A 463 -18.58 -1.95 1.30
N ALA A 464 -18.97 -2.44 0.12
CA ALA A 464 -19.08 -3.87 -0.14
C ALA A 464 -17.73 -4.57 -0.42
N ALA A 465 -16.77 -3.91 -1.09
CA ALA A 465 -15.54 -4.60 -1.52
C ALA A 465 -14.33 -4.41 -0.60
N ALA A 466 -14.25 -3.29 0.14
CA ALA A 466 -13.21 -3.06 1.15
C ALA A 466 -13.25 -4.08 2.30
N ARG A 467 -14.36 -4.81 2.47
CA ARG A 467 -14.57 -5.83 3.50
C ARG A 467 -14.22 -7.26 3.08
N VAL A 468 -13.77 -7.47 1.82
CA VAL A 468 -13.49 -8.83 1.35
C VAL A 468 -12.09 -9.27 1.78
N GLU A 469 -12.05 -9.97 2.90
CA GLU A 469 -10.84 -10.56 3.46
C GLU A 469 -10.32 -11.72 2.60
N THR A 470 -9.03 -11.69 2.28
CA THR A 470 -8.31 -12.75 1.58
C THR A 470 -7.00 -13.08 2.30
N PRO A 471 -6.51 -14.33 2.22
CA PRO A 471 -7.18 -15.47 1.60
C PRO A 471 -8.33 -16.01 2.48
N ALA A 472 -9.40 -16.49 1.85
CA ALA A 472 -10.55 -17.07 2.55
C ALA A 472 -10.92 -18.44 1.97
N LEU A 473 -11.37 -19.35 2.84
CA LEU A 473 -11.85 -20.67 2.46
C LEU A 473 -13.34 -20.78 2.75
N TYR A 474 -14.12 -21.23 1.77
CA TYR A 474 -15.55 -21.47 1.89
C TYR A 474 -15.84 -22.95 1.88
N ARG A 475 -16.67 -23.43 2.82
CA ARG A 475 -17.28 -24.76 2.73
C ARG A 475 -18.50 -24.64 1.82
N THR A 476 -18.39 -25.21 0.62
CA THR A 476 -19.38 -25.01 -0.45
C THR A 476 -20.24 -26.25 -0.69
N THR A 477 -21.43 -26.01 -1.20
CA THR A 477 -22.37 -27.01 -1.69
C THR A 477 -22.67 -26.68 -3.14
N ILE A 478 -22.39 -27.63 -4.02
CA ILE A 478 -22.62 -27.51 -5.46
C ILE A 478 -23.88 -28.29 -5.79
N SER A 479 -24.85 -27.63 -6.40
CA SER A 479 -26.15 -28.21 -6.78
C SER A 479 -26.41 -28.02 -8.27
N HIS A 480 -26.78 -29.09 -8.96
CA HIS A 480 -27.20 -29.07 -10.35
C HIS A 480 -28.65 -29.54 -10.42
N THR A 481 -29.55 -28.68 -10.88
CA THR A 481 -30.97 -28.98 -11.04
C THR A 481 -31.36 -28.85 -12.51
N ARG A 482 -31.76 -29.97 -13.10
CA ARG A 482 -32.43 -30.01 -14.40
C ARG A 482 -33.94 -30.07 -14.13
N ARG A 483 -34.73 -29.18 -14.73
CA ARG A 483 -36.19 -29.11 -14.48
C ARG A 483 -37.01 -29.83 -15.56
N GLU A 484 -36.52 -29.87 -16.79
CA GLU A 484 -37.21 -30.45 -17.95
C GLU A 484 -36.39 -31.56 -18.62
N PRO A 485 -37.03 -32.63 -19.15
CA PRO A 485 -38.46 -32.96 -19.04
C PRO A 485 -38.85 -33.53 -17.66
N TRP A 486 -37.89 -33.78 -16.77
CA TRP A 486 -38.12 -34.19 -15.38
C TRP A 486 -37.22 -33.42 -14.43
N THR A 487 -37.76 -33.07 -13.25
CA THR A 487 -36.97 -32.43 -12.21
C THR A 487 -36.02 -33.43 -11.54
N ARG A 488 -34.72 -33.19 -11.65
CA ARG A 488 -33.67 -33.91 -10.92
C ARG A 488 -32.63 -32.93 -10.40
N THR A 489 -32.34 -33.06 -9.11
CA THR A 489 -31.29 -32.31 -8.44
C THR A 489 -30.20 -33.26 -7.97
N PHE A 490 -28.95 -32.94 -8.31
CA PHE A 490 -27.76 -33.60 -7.81
C PHE A 490 -26.94 -32.59 -7.01
N THR A 491 -26.60 -32.93 -5.76
CA THR A 491 -25.89 -32.03 -4.85
C THR A 491 -24.69 -32.74 -4.21
N HIS A 492 -23.57 -32.03 -4.08
CA HIS A 492 -22.38 -32.52 -3.37
C HIS A 492 -21.65 -31.40 -2.63
N ARG A 493 -20.89 -31.76 -1.60
CA ARG A 493 -20.07 -30.83 -0.81
C ARG A 493 -18.70 -30.64 -1.45
N SER A 494 -18.20 -29.41 -1.43
CA SER A 494 -16.86 -29.02 -1.85
C SER A 494 -16.30 -27.97 -0.89
N HIS A 495 -15.11 -27.48 -1.19
CA HIS A 495 -14.62 -26.20 -0.68
C HIS A 495 -14.34 -25.29 -1.86
N THR A 496 -14.18 -23.98 -1.65
CA THR A 496 -13.70 -23.02 -2.67
C THR A 496 -12.84 -21.98 -1.97
N TRP A 497 -11.68 -21.69 -2.55
CA TRP A 497 -10.82 -20.61 -2.09
C TRP A 497 -11.23 -19.30 -2.73
N LEU A 498 -11.10 -18.22 -1.99
CA LEU A 498 -11.08 -16.86 -2.48
C LEU A 498 -9.70 -16.29 -2.19
N VAL A 499 -8.99 -15.88 -3.23
CA VAL A 499 -7.63 -15.34 -3.13
C VAL A 499 -7.53 -14.01 -3.84
N ASP A 500 -6.66 -13.14 -3.36
CA ASP A 500 -6.16 -12.01 -4.15
C ASP A 500 -5.02 -12.54 -5.04
N VAL A 501 -5.08 -12.27 -6.34
CA VAL A 501 -4.12 -12.83 -7.29
C VAL A 501 -2.71 -12.24 -7.12
N ASP A 502 -2.59 -11.08 -6.48
CA ASP A 502 -1.30 -10.45 -6.14
C ASP A 502 -0.74 -10.97 -4.80
N GLU A 503 -1.59 -11.53 -3.94
CA GLU A 503 -1.23 -12.01 -2.59
C GLU A 503 -1.62 -13.49 -2.39
N LEU A 504 -1.09 -14.35 -3.27
CA LEU A 504 -1.38 -15.78 -3.22
C LEU A 504 -0.78 -16.46 -1.97
N PRO A 505 -1.50 -17.41 -1.33
CA PRO A 505 -0.97 -18.16 -0.20
C PRO A 505 0.30 -18.96 -0.55
N ASP A 506 1.40 -18.73 0.19
CA ASP A 506 2.60 -19.58 0.10
C ASP A 506 2.48 -20.77 1.06
N HIS A 507 2.43 -21.97 0.50
CA HIS A 507 2.30 -23.21 1.25
C HIS A 507 3.60 -24.01 1.35
N ARG A 508 4.75 -23.46 0.93
CA ARG A 508 6.04 -24.15 1.01
C ARG A 508 6.45 -24.41 2.46
N PRO A 509 7.02 -25.61 2.76
CA PRO A 509 7.38 -26.69 1.84
C PRO A 509 6.24 -27.66 1.49
N LEU A 510 5.06 -27.53 2.11
CA LEU A 510 3.93 -28.45 1.97
C LEU A 510 3.01 -28.15 0.77
N ALA A 511 3.50 -27.38 -0.21
CA ALA A 511 2.74 -26.91 -1.36
C ALA A 511 2.05 -28.04 -2.14
N PHE A 512 2.73 -29.19 -2.29
CA PHE A 512 2.19 -30.37 -2.96
C PHE A 512 0.87 -30.87 -2.34
N ALA A 513 0.73 -30.81 -1.02
CA ALA A 513 -0.45 -31.29 -0.30
C ALA A 513 -1.47 -30.20 0.01
N ARG A 514 -1.00 -28.96 0.25
CA ARG A 514 -1.84 -27.83 0.68
C ARG A 514 -2.38 -26.99 -0.48
N GLY A 515 -1.79 -27.07 -1.66
CA GLY A 515 -2.25 -26.34 -2.83
C GLY A 515 -1.25 -25.32 -3.37
N THR A 516 -1.30 -25.09 -4.67
CA THR A 516 -0.70 -23.92 -5.35
C THR A 516 -1.71 -23.32 -6.32
N PHE A 517 -1.69 -22.00 -6.49
CA PHE A 517 -2.48 -21.29 -7.49
C PHE A 517 -1.57 -20.93 -8.65
N GLU A 518 -1.84 -21.48 -9.83
CA GLU A 518 -0.89 -21.43 -10.96
C GLU A 518 -1.58 -20.96 -12.24
N ALA A 519 -0.88 -20.14 -13.02
CA ALA A 519 -1.42 -19.59 -14.28
C ALA A 519 -1.86 -20.66 -15.28
N ARG A 520 -1.20 -21.83 -15.31
CA ARG A 520 -1.58 -22.95 -16.19
C ARG A 520 -2.98 -23.51 -15.94
N ASP A 521 -3.57 -23.24 -14.77
CA ASP A 521 -4.90 -23.69 -14.37
C ASP A 521 -6.02 -22.73 -14.78
N HIS A 522 -5.66 -21.62 -15.40
CA HIS A 522 -6.56 -20.51 -15.73
C HIS A 522 -6.34 -20.01 -17.17
N LEU A 523 -7.11 -19.00 -17.57
CA LEU A 523 -7.04 -18.38 -18.88
C LEU A 523 -5.64 -17.79 -19.16
N GLY A 524 -5.26 -17.76 -20.43
CA GLY A 524 -3.99 -17.20 -20.90
C GLY A 524 -2.82 -18.18 -20.90
N SER A 525 -1.59 -17.66 -20.77
CA SER A 525 -0.34 -18.41 -20.92
C SER A 525 0.27 -18.79 -19.57
N PRO A 526 0.84 -20.00 -19.42
CA PRO A 526 1.45 -20.44 -18.17
C PRO A 526 2.74 -19.68 -17.81
N GLU A 527 3.33 -18.94 -18.77
CA GLU A 527 4.51 -18.11 -18.58
C GLU A 527 4.21 -16.73 -17.97
N ARG A 528 2.94 -16.33 -17.90
CA ARG A 528 2.48 -15.06 -17.32
C ARG A 528 1.88 -15.27 -15.93
N THR A 529 1.79 -14.20 -15.17
CA THR A 529 1.01 -14.21 -13.91
C THR A 529 -0.50 -14.29 -14.19
N LEU A 530 -1.30 -14.69 -13.18
CA LEU A 530 -2.76 -14.70 -13.27
C LEU A 530 -3.32 -13.32 -13.64
N ARG A 531 -2.80 -12.26 -13.01
CA ARG A 531 -3.14 -10.86 -13.31
C ARG A 531 -2.87 -10.51 -14.77
N GLN A 532 -1.63 -10.73 -15.24
CA GLN A 532 -1.24 -10.39 -16.61
C GLN A 532 -2.09 -11.11 -17.67
N ASN A 533 -2.49 -12.36 -17.38
CA ASN A 533 -3.38 -13.09 -18.26
C ASN A 533 -4.79 -12.49 -18.30
N LEU A 534 -5.34 -12.12 -17.14
CA LEU A 534 -6.66 -11.49 -17.05
C LEU A 534 -6.66 -10.11 -17.72
N GLU A 535 -5.67 -9.27 -17.43
CA GLU A 535 -5.51 -7.95 -18.05
C GLU A 535 -5.37 -8.06 -19.57
N ALA A 536 -4.60 -9.04 -20.07
CA ALA A 536 -4.49 -9.29 -21.50
C ALA A 536 -5.83 -9.71 -22.14
N PHE A 537 -6.63 -10.53 -21.44
CA PHE A 537 -7.97 -10.90 -21.91
C PHE A 537 -8.91 -9.69 -21.92
N LEU A 538 -8.97 -8.92 -20.83
CA LEU A 538 -9.83 -7.74 -20.73
C LEU A 538 -9.47 -6.67 -21.76
N ALA A 539 -8.18 -6.49 -22.04
CA ALA A 539 -7.72 -5.59 -23.11
C ALA A 539 -8.26 -5.99 -24.49
N THR A 540 -8.44 -7.29 -24.77
CA THR A 540 -9.07 -7.74 -26.04
C THR A 540 -10.57 -7.43 -26.12
N GLU A 541 -11.22 -7.23 -24.96
CA GLU A 541 -12.62 -6.83 -24.82
C GLU A 541 -12.78 -5.31 -24.64
N GLY A 542 -11.69 -4.53 -24.74
CA GLY A 542 -11.71 -3.07 -24.59
C GLY A 542 -11.81 -2.57 -23.15
N VAL A 543 -11.58 -3.43 -22.17
CA VAL A 543 -11.59 -3.07 -20.73
C VAL A 543 -10.15 -2.89 -20.25
N THR A 544 -9.85 -1.71 -19.70
CA THR A 544 -8.58 -1.42 -19.03
C THR A 544 -8.86 -1.33 -17.54
N LEU A 545 -8.26 -2.23 -16.76
CA LEU A 545 -8.38 -2.21 -15.30
C LEU A 545 -7.50 -1.12 -14.68
N ASP A 546 -7.91 -0.65 -13.53
CA ASP A 546 -7.05 0.13 -12.66
C ASP A 546 -5.82 -0.70 -12.21
N PRO A 547 -4.58 -0.25 -12.51
CA PRO A 547 -3.36 -0.95 -12.11
C PRO A 547 -3.19 -1.08 -10.59
N ALA A 548 -3.79 -0.15 -9.82
CA ALA A 548 -3.78 -0.17 -8.37
C ALA A 548 -4.87 -1.09 -7.77
N GLY A 549 -5.79 -1.59 -8.60
CA GLY A 549 -6.95 -2.38 -8.21
C GLY A 549 -6.64 -3.80 -7.76
N ARG A 550 -7.58 -4.39 -7.01
CA ARG A 550 -7.52 -5.77 -6.50
C ARG A 550 -8.25 -6.72 -7.46
N ILE A 551 -7.68 -7.88 -7.73
CA ILE A 551 -8.35 -8.93 -8.49
C ILE A 551 -8.57 -10.12 -7.57
N LEU A 552 -9.84 -10.39 -7.25
CA LEU A 552 -10.25 -11.51 -6.42
C LEU A 552 -10.59 -12.71 -7.31
N LEU A 553 -10.09 -13.88 -6.95
CA LEU A 553 -10.33 -15.13 -7.67
C LEU A 553 -10.94 -16.18 -6.74
N ALA A 554 -12.17 -16.60 -7.04
CA ALA A 554 -12.79 -17.78 -6.46
C ALA A 554 -12.41 -19.03 -7.25
N THR A 555 -11.63 -19.95 -6.67
CA THR A 555 -11.11 -21.13 -7.38
C THR A 555 -10.67 -22.28 -6.45
N GLN A 556 -10.21 -23.40 -7.02
CA GLN A 556 -9.46 -24.44 -6.31
C GLN A 556 -7.96 -24.32 -6.56
N PRO A 557 -7.12 -24.59 -5.56
CA PRO A 557 -5.70 -24.76 -5.79
C PRO A 557 -5.40 -26.12 -6.41
N ARG A 558 -4.28 -26.18 -7.13
CA ARG A 558 -3.67 -27.42 -7.58
C ARG A 558 -3.01 -28.14 -6.41
N ALA A 559 -3.36 -29.38 -6.17
CA ALA A 559 -2.65 -30.22 -5.21
C ALA A 559 -2.64 -31.68 -5.63
N PHE A 560 -1.65 -32.42 -5.14
CA PHE A 560 -1.30 -33.76 -5.62
C PHE A 560 -1.12 -33.80 -7.16
N GLY A 561 -0.67 -32.69 -7.75
CA GLY A 561 -0.51 -32.53 -9.19
C GLY A 561 -1.82 -32.38 -9.98
N TYR A 562 -2.97 -32.25 -9.33
CA TYR A 562 -4.28 -32.13 -9.98
C TYR A 562 -4.99 -30.83 -9.60
N CYS A 563 -5.69 -30.24 -10.57
CA CYS A 563 -6.58 -29.10 -10.38
C CYS A 563 -7.86 -29.34 -11.18
N PHE A 564 -9.02 -28.97 -10.63
CA PHE A 564 -10.30 -29.04 -11.32
C PHE A 564 -11.21 -27.88 -10.92
N ASN A 565 -11.33 -26.92 -11.84
CA ASN A 565 -12.07 -25.67 -11.68
C ASN A 565 -13.20 -25.57 -12.71
N PRO A 566 -14.34 -26.27 -12.52
CA PRO A 566 -15.44 -26.24 -13.49
C PRO A 566 -15.99 -24.82 -13.72
N ILE A 567 -15.92 -23.98 -12.67
CA ILE A 567 -16.19 -22.55 -12.73
C ILE A 567 -15.20 -21.84 -11.80
N SER A 568 -14.57 -20.78 -12.30
CA SER A 568 -13.81 -19.80 -11.51
C SER A 568 -14.43 -18.43 -11.75
N VAL A 569 -14.48 -17.59 -10.72
CA VAL A 569 -15.03 -16.23 -10.81
C VAL A 569 -13.96 -15.23 -10.43
N TRP A 570 -13.78 -14.24 -11.28
CA TRP A 570 -12.85 -13.14 -11.12
C TRP A 570 -13.64 -11.86 -10.87
N TRP A 571 -13.38 -11.18 -9.76
CA TRP A 571 -13.90 -9.83 -9.50
C TRP A 571 -12.73 -8.85 -9.58
N CYS A 572 -12.79 -7.94 -10.55
CA CYS A 572 -11.82 -6.89 -10.74
C CYS A 572 -12.34 -5.64 -10.05
N LEU A 573 -11.65 -5.25 -8.98
CA LEU A 573 -11.98 -4.09 -8.18
C LEU A 573 -10.96 -3.01 -8.50
N ASP A 574 -11.40 -1.78 -8.65
CA ASP A 574 -10.48 -0.65 -8.60
C ASP A 574 -9.89 -0.51 -7.18
N HIS A 575 -8.90 0.36 -7.04
CA HIS A 575 -8.24 0.63 -5.76
C HIS A 575 -9.19 1.21 -4.69
N LEU A 576 -10.37 1.72 -5.06
CA LEU A 576 -11.42 2.18 -4.14
C LEU A 576 -12.36 1.05 -3.72
N GLY A 577 -12.23 -0.14 -4.32
CA GLY A 577 -13.14 -1.26 -4.08
C GLY A 577 -14.43 -1.18 -4.89
N ARG A 578 -14.48 -0.43 -5.98
CA ARG A 578 -15.62 -0.50 -6.93
C ARG A 578 -15.37 -1.62 -7.93
N LEU A 579 -16.41 -2.37 -8.26
CA LEU A 579 -16.33 -3.45 -9.22
C LEU A 579 -16.23 -2.88 -10.65
N GLU A 580 -15.07 -3.05 -11.29
CA GLU A 580 -14.81 -2.60 -12.68
C GLU A 580 -15.21 -3.67 -13.70
N ALA A 581 -14.99 -4.95 -13.38
CA ALA A 581 -15.31 -6.06 -14.26
C ALA A 581 -15.52 -7.35 -13.47
N THR A 582 -16.40 -8.22 -13.97
CA THR A 582 -16.52 -9.60 -13.49
C THR A 582 -16.30 -10.57 -14.63
N VAL A 583 -15.38 -11.53 -14.47
CA VAL A 583 -15.13 -12.58 -15.45
C VAL A 583 -15.52 -13.92 -14.86
N VAL A 584 -16.30 -14.72 -15.60
CA VAL A 584 -16.61 -16.10 -15.24
C VAL A 584 -15.89 -17.04 -16.20
N GLU A 585 -14.91 -17.76 -15.67
CA GLU A 585 -14.14 -18.74 -16.41
C GLU A 585 -14.73 -20.13 -16.20
N VAL A 586 -15.10 -20.80 -17.30
CA VAL A 586 -15.73 -22.13 -17.28
C VAL A 586 -14.79 -23.14 -17.92
N HIS A 587 -14.63 -24.28 -17.25
CA HIS A 587 -13.88 -25.43 -17.76
C HIS A 587 -14.83 -26.61 -17.95
N ASN A 588 -14.69 -27.32 -19.07
CA ASN A 588 -15.40 -28.58 -19.27
C ASN A 588 -14.51 -29.79 -18.95
N THR A 589 -15.12 -30.96 -18.82
CA THR A 589 -14.39 -32.22 -18.54
C THR A 589 -13.54 -32.72 -19.71
N TYR A 590 -13.59 -32.05 -20.86
CA TYR A 590 -12.87 -32.37 -22.09
C TYR A 590 -11.60 -31.52 -22.28
N GLY A 591 -11.32 -30.61 -21.34
CA GLY A 591 -10.12 -29.75 -21.35
C GLY A 591 -10.29 -28.43 -22.09
N ASP A 592 -11.49 -28.12 -22.61
CA ASP A 592 -11.78 -26.79 -23.17
C ASP A 592 -11.98 -25.75 -22.05
N ARG A 593 -11.78 -24.47 -22.38
CA ARG A 593 -11.90 -23.33 -21.45
C ARG A 593 -12.53 -22.13 -22.14
N HIS A 594 -13.46 -21.46 -21.47
CA HIS A 594 -14.06 -20.23 -21.97
C HIS A 594 -14.23 -19.20 -20.85
N ALA A 595 -13.96 -17.93 -21.14
CA ALA A 595 -14.12 -16.82 -20.21
C ALA A 595 -15.25 -15.91 -20.69
N TYR A 596 -16.22 -15.66 -19.82
CA TYR A 596 -17.34 -14.74 -20.04
C TYR A 596 -17.06 -13.44 -19.29
N LEU A 597 -16.90 -12.33 -20.01
CA LEU A 597 -16.96 -10.99 -19.42
C LEU A 597 -18.42 -10.64 -19.12
N LEU A 598 -18.71 -10.28 -17.88
CA LEU A 598 -20.04 -9.94 -17.39
C LEU A 598 -20.10 -8.46 -17.00
N ASP A 599 -21.27 -7.87 -17.22
CA ASP A 599 -21.67 -6.56 -16.71
C ASP A 599 -22.80 -6.75 -15.69
N PRO A 600 -22.47 -7.10 -14.42
CA PRO A 600 -23.48 -7.41 -13.42
C PRO A 600 -24.12 -6.16 -12.81
N ASP A 601 -25.41 -6.25 -12.47
CA ASP A 601 -26.11 -5.24 -11.66
C ASP A 601 -25.54 -5.13 -10.23
N GLU A 602 -26.06 -4.18 -9.44
CA GLU A 602 -25.66 -3.98 -8.03
C GLU A 602 -25.84 -5.23 -7.16
N GLN A 603 -26.69 -6.18 -7.56
CA GLN A 603 -26.91 -7.46 -6.87
C GLN A 603 -26.06 -8.60 -7.43
N GLY A 604 -25.15 -8.31 -8.36
CA GLY A 604 -24.23 -9.27 -8.98
C GLY A 604 -24.87 -10.10 -10.09
N ARG A 605 -26.00 -9.68 -10.68
CA ARG A 605 -26.72 -10.47 -11.70
C ARG A 605 -26.37 -10.00 -13.11
N ALA A 606 -26.13 -10.94 -14.01
CA ALA A 606 -25.78 -10.67 -15.41
C ALA A 606 -26.44 -11.68 -16.36
N SER A 607 -26.52 -11.35 -17.65
CA SER A 607 -26.96 -12.27 -18.71
C SER A 607 -25.95 -12.29 -19.85
N THR A 608 -25.67 -13.47 -20.41
CA THR A 608 -24.73 -13.62 -21.53
C THR A 608 -25.09 -14.82 -22.41
N ASP A 609 -24.74 -14.76 -23.69
CA ASP A 609 -25.01 -15.83 -24.66
C ASP A 609 -24.11 -17.05 -24.42
N LYS A 610 -24.65 -18.27 -24.54
CA LYS A 610 -23.90 -19.50 -24.24
C LYS A 610 -22.90 -19.84 -25.36
N ALA A 611 -21.64 -19.43 -25.20
CA ALA A 611 -20.60 -19.77 -26.16
C ALA A 611 -19.96 -21.18 -26.02
N MET A 612 -19.88 -21.75 -24.80
CA MET A 612 -19.09 -22.96 -24.53
C MET A 612 -19.92 -24.24 -24.50
N TYR A 613 -19.42 -25.32 -25.11
CA TYR A 613 -19.95 -26.67 -25.01
C TYR A 613 -19.52 -27.34 -23.69
N VAL A 614 -20.39 -27.26 -22.69
CA VAL A 614 -20.11 -27.73 -21.33
C VAL A 614 -20.61 -29.15 -21.04
N SER A 615 -21.54 -29.69 -21.86
CA SER A 615 -22.20 -30.97 -21.59
C SER A 615 -22.68 -31.66 -22.87
N PRO A 616 -22.60 -33.00 -22.97
CA PRO A 616 -23.17 -33.80 -24.06
C PRO A 616 -24.66 -33.58 -24.35
N PHE A 617 -25.38 -33.02 -23.38
CA PHE A 617 -26.83 -32.91 -23.40
C PHE A 617 -27.33 -31.51 -23.76
N HIS A 618 -26.45 -30.51 -23.90
CA HIS A 618 -26.81 -29.13 -24.22
C HIS A 618 -25.86 -28.59 -25.31
N GLY A 619 -26.42 -28.13 -26.44
CA GLY A 619 -25.65 -27.42 -27.46
C GLY A 619 -25.24 -26.02 -26.98
N THR A 620 -24.70 -25.18 -27.87
CA THR A 620 -24.36 -23.76 -27.58
C THR A 620 -25.54 -22.82 -27.82
N ASP A 621 -26.71 -23.37 -28.11
CA ASP A 621 -27.98 -22.66 -28.21
C ASP A 621 -28.49 -22.26 -26.80
N GLY A 622 -28.82 -20.98 -26.63
CA GLY A 622 -29.38 -20.41 -25.39
C GLY A 622 -28.54 -19.31 -24.76
N HIS A 623 -29.03 -18.78 -23.63
CA HIS A 623 -28.34 -17.77 -22.83
C HIS A 623 -28.27 -18.20 -21.36
N TYR A 624 -27.26 -17.69 -20.66
CA TYR A 624 -27.09 -17.85 -19.23
C TYR A 624 -27.58 -16.61 -18.49
N GLU A 625 -28.37 -16.83 -17.45
CA GLU A 625 -28.56 -15.86 -16.35
C GLU A 625 -27.63 -16.25 -15.21
N LEU A 626 -26.75 -15.34 -14.81
CA LEU A 626 -25.76 -15.54 -13.76
C LEU A 626 -26.07 -14.66 -12.55
N ALA A 627 -25.76 -15.16 -11.36
CA ALA A 627 -25.69 -14.37 -10.14
C ALA A 627 -24.34 -14.66 -9.45
N VAL A 628 -23.48 -13.64 -9.43
CA VAL A 628 -22.09 -13.67 -8.96
C VAL A 628 -21.76 -12.43 -8.10
N PRO A 629 -22.52 -12.17 -7.01
CA PRO A 629 -22.24 -11.05 -6.12
C PRO A 629 -20.83 -11.15 -5.52
N LEU A 630 -20.27 -9.99 -5.14
CA LEU A 630 -19.02 -9.94 -4.38
C LEU A 630 -19.13 -10.80 -3.10
N PRO A 631 -18.15 -11.68 -2.83
CA PRO A 631 -18.22 -12.60 -1.70
C PRO A 631 -17.88 -11.89 -0.38
N GLY A 632 -18.62 -12.23 0.70
CA GLY A 632 -18.35 -11.79 2.08
C GLY A 632 -18.35 -12.99 3.03
N GLU A 633 -19.17 -13.01 4.07
CA GLU A 633 -19.35 -14.23 4.88
C GLU A 633 -19.90 -15.43 4.09
N ARG A 634 -20.54 -15.14 2.95
CA ARG A 634 -21.14 -16.11 2.04
C ARG A 634 -20.54 -15.99 0.64
N LEU A 635 -20.29 -17.13 0.02
CA LEU A 635 -19.99 -17.26 -1.39
C LEU A 635 -21.23 -17.77 -2.11
N HIS A 636 -21.68 -17.07 -3.15
CA HIS A 636 -22.81 -17.45 -3.98
C HIS A 636 -22.47 -17.27 -5.45
N VAL A 637 -22.57 -18.36 -6.21
CA VAL A 637 -22.48 -18.37 -7.68
C VAL A 637 -23.66 -19.20 -8.17
N ALA A 638 -24.51 -18.63 -9.01
CA ALA A 638 -25.60 -19.34 -9.67
C ALA A 638 -25.57 -19.08 -11.17
N VAL A 639 -25.87 -20.13 -11.94
CA VAL A 639 -25.95 -20.08 -13.40
C VAL A 639 -27.23 -20.81 -13.82
N THR A 640 -28.11 -20.12 -14.52
CA THR A 640 -29.33 -20.70 -15.10
C THR A 640 -29.24 -20.62 -16.61
N LEU A 641 -29.31 -21.78 -17.26
CA LEU A 641 -29.37 -21.90 -18.71
C LEU A 641 -30.83 -21.92 -19.17
N HIS A 642 -31.15 -21.03 -20.10
CA HIS A 642 -32.40 -21.02 -20.85
C HIS A 642 -32.13 -21.39 -22.32
N ALA A 643 -32.64 -22.54 -22.75
CA ALA A 643 -32.57 -23.03 -24.13
C ALA A 643 -33.88 -23.75 -24.51
N GLU A 644 -34.17 -23.90 -25.80
CA GLU A 644 -35.41 -24.56 -26.25
C GLU A 644 -35.54 -25.98 -25.67
N GLY A 645 -36.61 -26.20 -24.91
CA GLY A 645 -36.91 -27.49 -24.27
C GLY A 645 -35.99 -27.90 -23.12
N THR A 646 -35.13 -27.01 -22.61
CA THR A 646 -34.28 -27.29 -21.46
C THR A 646 -34.08 -26.09 -20.52
N ARG A 647 -34.49 -26.26 -19.26
CA ARG A 647 -34.10 -25.40 -18.13
C ARG A 647 -33.17 -26.14 -17.18
N PHE A 648 -31.94 -25.64 -17.09
CA PHE A 648 -30.89 -26.17 -16.22
C PHE A 648 -30.37 -25.07 -15.31
N SER A 649 -30.16 -25.38 -14.03
CA SER A 649 -29.56 -24.46 -13.07
C SER A 649 -28.43 -25.15 -12.32
N ALA A 650 -27.30 -24.46 -12.21
CA ALA A 650 -26.16 -24.85 -11.40
C ALA A 650 -25.94 -23.78 -10.34
N SER A 651 -25.61 -24.18 -9.12
CA SER A 651 -25.26 -23.24 -8.05
C SER A 651 -24.11 -23.79 -7.22
N LEU A 652 -23.26 -22.88 -6.76
CA LEU A 652 -22.21 -23.09 -5.79
C LEU A 652 -22.46 -22.09 -4.66
N THR A 653 -22.76 -22.60 -3.47
CA THR A 653 -23.07 -21.76 -2.30
C THR A 653 -22.29 -22.23 -1.09
N GLY A 654 -21.75 -21.31 -0.29
CA GLY A 654 -20.97 -21.68 0.88
C GLY A 654 -20.81 -20.57 1.90
N HIS A 655 -20.30 -20.96 3.07
CA HIS A 655 -19.96 -20.04 4.16
C HIS A 655 -18.47 -20.16 4.46
N ARG A 656 -17.88 -19.07 4.94
CA ARG A 656 -16.48 -19.01 5.35
C ARG A 656 -16.18 -20.04 6.46
N THR A 657 -14.96 -20.58 6.49
CA THR A 657 -14.56 -21.63 7.43
C THR A 657 -13.05 -21.63 7.68
N ASP A 658 -12.65 -21.93 8.91
CA ASP A 658 -11.23 -22.07 9.33
C ASP A 658 -10.71 -23.52 9.23
N THR A 659 -11.49 -24.41 8.62
CA THR A 659 -11.11 -25.82 8.48
C THR A 659 -9.79 -26.00 7.70
N GLY A 660 -8.87 -26.80 8.24
CA GLY A 660 -7.53 -26.98 7.68
C GLY A 660 -7.44 -27.39 6.20
N THR A 661 -6.52 -26.75 5.49
CA THR A 661 -6.29 -26.77 4.02
C THR A 661 -6.10 -28.15 3.38
N VAL A 662 -5.65 -29.16 4.12
CA VAL A 662 -5.45 -30.52 3.60
C VAL A 662 -6.79 -31.24 3.35
N ARG A 663 -7.81 -30.96 4.17
CA ARG A 663 -9.14 -31.58 4.01
C ARG A 663 -9.88 -31.04 2.79
N SER A 664 -9.69 -29.76 2.43
CA SER A 664 -10.33 -29.15 1.25
C SER A 664 -9.89 -29.77 -0.08
N THR A 665 -8.60 -30.07 -0.23
CA THR A 665 -8.03 -30.65 -1.45
C THR A 665 -8.65 -31.99 -1.84
N SER A 666 -8.90 -32.87 -0.86
CA SER A 666 -9.49 -34.20 -1.09
C SER A 666 -10.93 -34.15 -1.62
N ALA A 667 -11.64 -33.05 -1.40
CA ALA A 667 -13.03 -32.88 -1.84
C ALA A 667 -13.14 -32.61 -3.35
N ALA A 668 -12.21 -31.85 -3.93
CA ALA A 668 -12.19 -31.55 -5.36
C ALA A 668 -11.99 -32.82 -6.23
N LEU A 669 -11.10 -33.72 -5.79
CA LEU A 669 -10.87 -35.02 -6.44
C LEU A 669 -12.14 -35.89 -6.43
N ARG A 670 -12.89 -35.89 -5.33
CA ARG A 670 -14.17 -36.61 -5.22
C ARG A 670 -15.24 -36.01 -6.15
N GLY A 671 -15.31 -34.68 -6.24
CA GLY A 671 -16.25 -33.99 -7.14
C GLY A 671 -16.05 -34.35 -8.61
N SER A 672 -14.80 -34.34 -9.09
CA SER A 672 -14.45 -34.76 -10.46
C SER A 672 -14.90 -36.20 -10.76
N ALA A 673 -14.67 -37.14 -9.84
CA ALA A 673 -15.11 -38.52 -9.99
C ALA A 673 -16.64 -38.65 -10.05
N LEU A 674 -17.36 -37.93 -9.17
CA LEU A 674 -18.82 -37.92 -9.13
C LEU A 674 -19.44 -37.38 -10.42
N ILE A 675 -18.88 -36.29 -10.99
CA ILE A 675 -19.36 -35.71 -12.25
C ILE A 675 -19.23 -36.71 -13.40
N ARG A 676 -18.08 -37.41 -13.50
CA ARG A 676 -17.85 -38.44 -14.52
C ARG A 676 -18.81 -39.61 -14.38
N MET A 677 -19.03 -40.10 -13.16
CA MET A 677 -20.00 -41.18 -12.90
C MET A 677 -21.44 -40.77 -13.24
N HIS A 678 -21.83 -39.53 -12.93
CA HIS A 678 -23.16 -39.03 -13.26
C HIS A 678 -23.37 -38.91 -14.77
N GLY A 679 -22.36 -38.45 -15.52
CA GLY A 679 -22.38 -38.42 -16.99
C GLY A 679 -22.59 -39.81 -17.61
N ILE A 680 -21.90 -40.83 -17.10
CA ILE A 680 -22.06 -42.23 -17.54
C ILE A 680 -23.47 -42.75 -17.23
N TRP A 681 -24.01 -42.44 -16.05
CA TRP A 681 -25.37 -42.86 -15.67
C TRP A 681 -26.46 -42.21 -16.55
N LEU A 682 -26.31 -40.95 -16.93
CA LEU A 682 -27.23 -40.26 -17.84
C LEU A 682 -27.15 -40.84 -19.27
N TRP A 683 -25.94 -41.19 -19.73
CA TRP A 683 -25.74 -41.89 -21.00
C TRP A 683 -26.43 -43.27 -21.01
N LEU A 684 -26.28 -44.06 -19.93
CA LEU A 684 -26.95 -45.36 -19.77
C LEU A 684 -28.49 -45.25 -19.82
N ARG A 685 -29.07 -44.08 -19.54
CA ARG A 685 -30.52 -43.82 -19.60
C ARG A 685 -31.00 -43.30 -20.97
N ARG A 686 -30.18 -43.36 -22.02
CA ARG A 686 -30.51 -43.00 -23.42
C ARG A 686 -30.96 -41.54 -23.63
N LEU A 687 -30.39 -40.60 -22.89
CA LEU A 687 -30.55 -39.17 -23.20
C LEU A 687 -29.90 -38.85 -24.56
N PRO A 688 -30.56 -38.07 -25.45
CA PRO A 688 -30.00 -37.71 -26.75
C PRO A 688 -28.68 -36.94 -26.57
N ILE A 689 -27.63 -37.38 -27.26
CA ILE A 689 -26.32 -36.74 -27.23
C ILE A 689 -26.26 -35.74 -28.39
N ARG A 690 -25.93 -34.48 -28.10
CA ARG A 690 -25.59 -33.51 -29.14
C ARG A 690 -24.13 -33.77 -29.58
N PRO A 691 -23.82 -33.78 -30.89
CA PRO A 691 -22.45 -33.95 -31.35
C PRO A 691 -21.59 -32.75 -30.93
N ARG A 692 -20.37 -33.03 -30.44
CA ARG A 692 -19.39 -32.00 -30.08
C ARG A 692 -18.94 -31.25 -31.35
N PRO A 693 -18.78 -29.92 -31.31
CA PRO A 693 -18.12 -29.18 -32.39
C PRO A 693 -16.70 -29.71 -32.65
N THR A 694 -16.26 -29.76 -33.90
CA THR A 694 -14.96 -30.33 -34.32
C THR A 694 -13.74 -29.45 -34.00
N HIS A 695 -13.93 -28.25 -33.46
CA HIS A 695 -12.85 -27.32 -33.10
C HIS A 695 -12.67 -27.21 -31.58
N ALA A 696 -11.42 -27.12 -31.13
CA ALA A 696 -11.09 -26.89 -29.73
C ALA A 696 -11.64 -25.54 -29.27
N GLN A 697 -12.34 -25.52 -28.14
CA GLN A 697 -12.92 -24.30 -27.58
C GLN A 697 -11.93 -23.72 -26.56
N LEU A 698 -10.75 -23.34 -27.04
CA LEU A 698 -9.80 -22.50 -26.30
C LEU A 698 -10.18 -21.04 -26.58
N ALA A 699 -10.40 -20.23 -25.56
CA ALA A 699 -10.76 -18.83 -25.77
C ALA A 699 -9.64 -18.05 -26.49
N VAL A 700 -9.86 -17.70 -27.78
CA VAL A 700 -9.68 -16.36 -28.40
C VAL A 700 -10.54 -16.32 -29.68
N GLN A 701 -11.62 -15.53 -29.68
CA GLN A 701 -12.03 -14.61 -30.77
C GLN A 701 -13.42 -13.99 -30.44
N PRO A 702 -13.52 -12.67 -30.25
CA PRO A 702 -14.80 -11.99 -30.32
C PRO A 702 -15.19 -11.76 -31.79
N THR A 703 -16.40 -12.20 -32.18
CA THR A 703 -17.11 -11.58 -33.31
C THR A 703 -17.71 -10.27 -32.84
N ARG A 704 -17.40 -9.18 -33.55
CA ARG A 704 -17.98 -7.84 -33.36
C ARG A 704 -19.47 -7.92 -33.02
N ARG A 705 -19.90 -7.36 -31.87
CA ARG A 705 -21.26 -6.80 -31.76
C ARG A 705 -21.27 -5.52 -32.59
N SER A 706 -22.02 -5.55 -33.68
CA SER A 706 -22.46 -4.35 -34.40
C SER A 706 -23.02 -3.37 -33.37
N ALA A 707 -22.51 -2.13 -33.40
CA ALA A 707 -23.17 -1.01 -32.75
C ALA A 707 -24.64 -1.02 -33.19
N ALA A 708 -25.55 -1.01 -32.23
CA ALA A 708 -26.92 -0.66 -32.48
C ALA A 708 -26.92 0.81 -32.93
N SER A 709 -27.33 1.07 -34.18
CA SER A 709 -27.70 2.42 -34.61
C SER A 709 -28.76 2.97 -33.65
N PRO A 710 -28.66 4.23 -33.22
CA PRO A 710 -29.78 4.89 -32.58
C PRO A 710 -30.94 4.95 -33.57
N ALA A 711 -32.12 4.64 -33.05
CA ALA A 711 -33.38 4.61 -33.78
C ALA A 711 -33.62 5.90 -34.57
N ASP A 712 -33.85 5.76 -35.88
CA ASP A 712 -34.55 6.75 -36.69
C ASP A 712 -35.96 6.94 -36.11
N HIS A 713 -36.22 8.13 -35.59
CA HIS A 713 -37.58 8.63 -35.46
C HIS A 713 -38.15 8.82 -36.88
N PRO A 714 -39.33 8.27 -37.21
CA PRO A 714 -40.00 8.65 -38.44
C PRO A 714 -40.51 10.08 -38.28
N ALA A 715 -39.82 11.02 -38.93
CA ALA A 715 -40.31 12.37 -39.11
C ALA A 715 -41.49 12.35 -40.09
N ASP A 716 -42.62 12.92 -39.64
CA ASP A 716 -43.77 13.27 -40.44
C ASP A 716 -43.35 14.06 -41.68
N HIS A 717 -43.67 13.54 -42.86
CA HIS A 717 -43.73 14.32 -44.10
C HIS A 717 -45.14 14.88 -44.27
N PRO A 718 -45.35 16.21 -44.21
CA PRO A 718 -46.47 16.80 -44.91
C PRO A 718 -46.06 16.99 -46.38
N ALA A 719 -46.96 16.58 -47.26
CA ALA A 719 -46.92 16.95 -48.67
C ALA A 719 -47.04 18.48 -48.80
N ASP A 720 -46.11 19.11 -49.50
CA ASP A 720 -46.51 20.20 -50.41
C ASP A 720 -45.50 20.41 -51.54
N ARG A 721 -46.08 20.78 -52.67
CA ARG A 721 -45.48 20.98 -53.98
C ARG A 721 -44.77 22.33 -54.01
N THR A 722 -43.68 22.43 -54.74
CA THR A 722 -43.23 23.72 -55.29
C THR A 722 -43.05 23.59 -56.80
N PRO A 723 -43.63 24.51 -57.60
CA PRO A 723 -43.34 24.59 -59.02
C PRO A 723 -42.04 25.35 -59.29
N GLU A 724 -41.60 25.16 -60.53
CA GLU A 724 -40.51 25.82 -61.25
C GLU A 724 -40.31 27.30 -60.96
N GLU A 725 -39.06 27.75 -60.95
CA GLU A 725 -38.55 28.75 -61.90
C GLU A 725 -37.05 29.04 -61.69
N GLY A 726 -36.26 28.84 -62.74
CA GLY A 726 -35.42 29.89 -63.35
C GLY A 726 -34.18 30.44 -62.62
N PRO A 727 -33.18 30.98 -63.35
CA PRO A 727 -31.79 30.61 -63.06
C PRO A 727 -30.82 31.80 -62.83
N ARG A 728 -29.59 31.44 -62.46
CA ARG A 728 -28.32 32.20 -62.58
C ARG A 728 -28.14 33.44 -61.68
N SER A 729 -27.17 33.35 -60.76
CA SER A 729 -25.81 33.90 -60.94
C SER A 729 -24.87 33.33 -59.90
#